data_AF-A0A378IAY2-F1
#
_entry.id   AF-A0A378IAY2-F1
#
_cell.length_a   1.000
_cell.length_b   1.000
_cell.length_c   1.000
_cell.angle_alpha   90.00
_cell.angle_beta   90.00
_cell.angle_gamma   90.00
#
_symmetry.space_group_name_H-M   'P 1'
#
loop_
_entity.id
_entity.type
_entity.pdbx_description
1 polymer ?
#
loop_
_entity_poly.entity_id
_entity_poly.type
_entity_poly.pdbx_seq_one_letter_code
_entity_poly.pdbx_strand_id
1 'polypeptide(L)'
;MAAHAIDSPVILFSHPEYGQRLLFKNSAANTRNELGKNGVSIHNGFSSLFYKTIKINAQKINRDGSVEATTFSVNRSSLSKYLGIKDPRKMKDEDLVAALQKQFWTDDPENKETVKAQALAGEKLRHAGEHNKRPISSWRNALSDYLKGSFLNWLYKKTISGVNRIKVRFLFVRTEKDIFEAGEILAKKRVKQAYKEVPAYKEHLERSKFKITSKTRLVDLPVTNKENYIKINQKHDAKTHRHGKYPAKAKVDTSTGTTGKPTPWVRSHEEVEIVKESLQLAAKIQFGDRKLHYIDAFALGPWATGLTTYELMRNTGSVFATGSDKEKILDELLRIESYDNDLRGQALDRWQQKHPKDISDQDKELIGDLIKKVLAKVLKNRDLDLYDALKEAFEQTTGRSAELVRRYKGEIRRMAAELNKDKQQIIIAGYPPFLKDLTAYVESKGYHFDDFSAIGVVGGQAISEAMRELLIEKGFNQIYSSYGASDLDINLGVETEFEIALRKAIEKNPGLARELFGENKGIPMVFHYDTMNYHVECDGDNQLIFTCTHDHRSSERARYVLGDEGRLYACSDVQAILAKHGLFLKPKTNLPLMFVWGRESTVVYNGANLAFTELERAITDDEELKEQVLKKAFYAYHDEEGAERLEIWLELDEGKEFPSEEEMQASTQRLFNSLTAINQDFKWQLEQLDNGTLLPVVRYFKRGASPISETDGHRKQVLVFKQNANLASDYQFPDASQCKAVAAKMAPEILQEKIPQLKG
;
A
#
# COMPACT_ATOMS: atom_id res chain seq x y z
N MET A 1 38.76 30.51 -3.88
CA MET A 1 38.48 29.06 -4.00
C MET A 1 37.98 28.79 -5.40
N ALA A 2 38.64 27.91 -6.15
CA ALA A 2 38.19 27.46 -7.45
C ALA A 2 36.84 26.73 -7.31
N ALA A 3 35.96 26.88 -8.30
CA ALA A 3 34.71 26.13 -8.37
C ALA A 3 34.92 24.94 -9.31
N HIS A 4 34.53 23.74 -8.88
CA HIS A 4 34.73 22.51 -9.65
C HIS A 4 33.42 22.12 -10.33
N ALA A 5 33.44 21.88 -11.64
CA ALA A 5 32.27 21.37 -12.35
C ALA A 5 32.07 19.87 -12.06
N ILE A 6 30.80 19.44 -12.04
CA ILE A 6 30.43 18.02 -11.96
C ILE A 6 29.45 17.66 -13.07
N ASP A 7 29.46 16.38 -13.45
CA ASP A 7 28.72 15.89 -14.61
C ASP A 7 27.29 15.43 -14.27
N SER A 8 26.94 15.39 -12.98
CA SER A 8 25.58 15.05 -12.54
C SER A 8 24.76 16.31 -12.24
N PRO A 9 23.51 16.39 -12.74
CA PRO A 9 22.54 17.34 -12.23
C PRO A 9 22.29 17.16 -10.73
N VAL A 10 21.90 18.24 -10.06
CA VAL A 10 21.66 18.26 -8.62
C VAL A 10 20.26 18.72 -8.28
N ILE A 11 19.76 18.25 -7.15
CA ILE A 11 18.47 18.64 -6.60
C ILE A 11 18.70 19.23 -5.22
N LEU A 12 18.12 20.41 -4.97
CA LEU A 12 18.13 21.02 -3.65
C LEU A 12 16.96 20.49 -2.83
N PHE A 13 17.21 19.44 -2.04
CA PHE A 13 16.22 18.83 -1.17
C PHE A 13 16.13 19.60 0.15
N SER A 14 14.92 20.07 0.48
CA SER A 14 14.67 20.82 1.71
C SER A 14 13.69 20.05 2.59
N HIS A 15 14.11 19.69 3.80
CA HIS A 15 13.26 19.01 4.78
C HIS A 15 13.14 19.84 6.07
N PRO A 16 11.94 20.00 6.66
CA PRO A 16 11.75 20.81 7.86
C PRO A 16 12.61 20.38 9.07
N GLU A 17 12.90 19.09 9.17
CA GLU A 17 13.72 18.53 10.27
C GLU A 17 15.22 18.56 9.98
N TYR A 18 15.63 18.37 8.72
CA TYR A 18 17.02 18.09 8.37
C TYR A 18 17.73 19.20 7.60
N GLY A 19 17.01 20.28 7.31
CA GLY A 19 17.49 21.43 6.57
C GLY A 19 17.67 21.13 5.08
N GLN A 20 18.56 21.89 4.45
CA GLN A 20 18.87 21.76 3.02
C GLN A 20 19.99 20.75 2.78
N ARG A 21 19.76 19.88 1.80
CA ARG A 21 20.69 18.87 1.31
C ARG A 21 20.80 18.97 -0.20
N LEU A 22 22.02 18.83 -0.71
CA LEU A 22 22.27 18.67 -2.14
C LEU A 22 22.27 17.17 -2.46
N LEU A 23 21.32 16.76 -3.29
CA LEU A 23 21.24 15.42 -3.85
C LEU A 23 21.86 15.43 -5.25
N PHE A 24 22.59 14.39 -5.58
CA PHE A 24 23.11 14.18 -6.93
C PHE A 24 22.18 13.24 -7.67
N LYS A 25 21.64 13.64 -8.83
CA LYS A 25 20.68 12.83 -9.60
C LYS A 25 21.25 11.45 -9.90
N ASN A 26 22.51 11.42 -10.34
CA ASN A 26 23.19 10.23 -10.84
C ASN A 26 24.01 9.49 -9.77
N SER A 27 23.69 9.63 -8.49
CA SER A 27 24.39 8.90 -7.43
C SER A 27 23.44 8.50 -6.30
N ALA A 28 23.85 7.63 -5.40
CA ALA A 28 22.97 7.16 -4.33
C ALA A 28 22.58 8.32 -3.40
N ALA A 29 21.33 8.38 -2.91
CA ALA A 29 20.96 9.35 -1.87
C ALA A 29 21.85 9.23 -0.61
N ASN A 30 22.41 8.03 -0.37
CA ASN A 30 23.37 7.69 0.69
C ASN A 30 23.04 8.33 2.04
N THR A 31 22.08 7.73 2.73
CA THR A 31 21.67 8.09 4.09
C THR A 31 22.77 7.89 5.13
N ARG A 32 23.91 7.25 4.79
CA ARG A 32 24.95 6.89 5.78
C ARG A 32 24.39 6.05 6.95
N ASN A 33 23.31 5.31 6.70
CA ASN A 33 22.55 4.57 7.71
C ASN A 33 22.05 5.45 8.88
N GLU A 34 21.79 6.73 8.62
CA GLU A 34 21.31 7.70 9.60
C GLU A 34 20.10 8.46 9.03
N LEU A 35 19.09 8.68 9.88
CA LEU A 35 17.90 9.46 9.50
C LEU A 35 18.29 10.88 9.08
N GLY A 36 17.71 11.35 7.96
CA GLY A 36 17.87 12.73 7.49
C GLY A 36 19.26 13.10 6.95
N LYS A 37 20.07 12.09 6.68
CA LYS A 37 21.43 12.22 6.16
C LYS A 37 21.51 11.97 4.65
N ASN A 38 20.41 12.17 3.93
CA ASN A 38 20.34 12.17 2.47
C ASN A 38 21.26 13.26 1.86
N GLY A 39 22.14 12.86 0.95
CA GLY A 39 23.06 13.74 0.23
C GLY A 39 24.06 14.48 1.11
N VAL A 40 24.46 15.67 0.65
CA VAL A 40 25.49 16.49 1.30
C VAL A 40 24.94 17.83 1.79
N SER A 41 25.40 18.29 2.96
CA SER A 41 25.03 19.61 3.47
C SER A 41 25.63 20.73 2.62
N ILE A 42 24.87 21.81 2.43
CA ILE A 42 25.36 23.07 1.85
C ILE A 42 25.31 24.19 2.87
N HIS A 43 26.11 25.24 2.66
CA HIS A 43 26.13 26.45 3.48
C HIS A 43 26.00 27.68 2.59
N ASN A 44 25.09 28.60 2.92
CA ASN A 44 24.83 29.80 2.14
C ASN A 44 25.27 31.06 2.90
N GLY A 45 25.86 32.03 2.19
CA GLY A 45 26.23 33.33 2.77
C GLY A 45 27.20 33.20 3.95
N PHE A 46 26.92 33.92 5.04
CA PHE A 46 27.78 34.00 6.22
C PHE A 46 28.06 32.66 6.91
N SER A 47 27.15 31.66 6.81
CA SER A 47 27.39 30.36 7.45
C SER A 47 28.57 29.61 6.82
N SER A 48 28.89 29.86 5.54
CA SER A 48 30.03 29.27 4.86
C SER A 48 31.39 29.69 5.45
N LEU A 49 31.46 30.82 6.16
CA LEU A 49 32.69 31.30 6.82
C LEU A 49 33.09 30.45 8.03
N PHE A 50 32.15 29.72 8.62
CA PHE A 50 32.36 28.89 9.82
C PHE A 50 32.62 27.41 9.51
N TYR A 51 32.59 27.02 8.24
CA TYR A 51 32.78 25.62 7.82
C TYR A 51 33.75 25.53 6.65
N LYS A 52 34.53 24.45 6.60
CA LYS A 52 35.34 24.14 5.40
C LYS A 52 34.41 23.68 4.26
N THR A 53 34.26 24.51 3.24
CA THR A 53 33.38 24.26 2.08
C THR A 53 34.17 24.11 0.78
N ILE A 54 33.63 23.33 -0.16
CA ILE A 54 34.09 23.22 -1.56
C ILE A 54 33.04 23.88 -2.46
N LYS A 55 33.47 24.66 -3.46
CA LYS A 55 32.56 25.23 -4.45
C LYS A 55 32.35 24.24 -5.60
N ILE A 56 31.10 23.85 -5.86
CA ILE A 56 30.73 22.94 -6.95
C ILE A 56 29.78 23.67 -7.92
N ASN A 57 30.09 23.63 -9.20
CA ASN A 57 29.20 24.10 -10.28
C ASN A 57 28.43 22.90 -10.83
N ALA A 58 27.10 23.00 -10.83
CA ALA A 58 26.23 21.93 -11.31
C ALA A 58 24.95 22.49 -11.94
N GLN A 59 24.29 21.68 -12.76
CA GLN A 59 22.95 21.95 -13.27
C GLN A 59 21.93 21.59 -12.19
N LYS A 60 21.25 22.59 -11.63
CA LYS A 60 20.20 22.39 -10.61
C LYS A 60 18.86 22.15 -11.29
N ILE A 61 18.22 21.04 -10.95
CA ILE A 61 16.83 20.74 -11.36
C ILE A 61 15.89 21.34 -10.30
N ASN A 62 15.02 22.23 -10.73
CA ASN A 62 13.96 22.84 -9.93
C ASN A 62 12.73 21.93 -9.86
N ARG A 63 11.80 22.28 -8.95
CA ARG A 63 10.56 21.50 -8.74
C ARG A 63 9.62 21.49 -9.95
N ASP A 64 9.70 22.51 -10.78
CA ASP A 64 8.95 22.63 -12.03
C ASP A 64 9.65 21.97 -13.23
N GLY A 65 10.79 21.30 -12.99
CA GLY A 65 11.61 20.67 -14.03
C GLY A 65 12.58 21.63 -14.74
N SER A 66 12.54 22.93 -14.46
CA SER A 66 13.50 23.88 -15.04
C SER A 66 14.92 23.60 -14.55
N VAL A 67 15.90 23.87 -15.40
CA VAL A 67 17.32 23.61 -15.12
C VAL A 67 18.09 24.92 -15.09
N GLU A 68 18.89 25.15 -14.04
CA GLU A 68 19.73 26.34 -13.92
C GLU A 68 21.16 26.01 -13.47
N ALA A 69 22.16 26.64 -14.10
CA ALA A 69 23.55 26.50 -13.68
C ALA A 69 23.78 27.25 -12.35
N THR A 70 24.15 26.54 -11.29
CA THR A 70 24.31 27.10 -9.94
C THR A 70 25.63 26.69 -9.30
N THR A 71 26.26 27.60 -8.56
CA THR A 71 27.42 27.29 -7.71
C THR A 71 26.98 27.03 -6.27
N PHE A 72 27.30 25.85 -5.73
CA PHE A 72 26.99 25.45 -4.36
C PHE A 72 28.24 25.44 -3.48
N SER A 73 28.13 25.93 -2.25
CA SER A 73 29.17 25.79 -1.23
C SER A 73 28.89 24.55 -0.38
N VAL A 74 29.44 23.42 -0.80
CA VAL A 74 29.23 22.09 -0.20
C VAL A 74 30.12 21.89 1.01
N ASN A 75 29.56 21.40 2.12
CA ASN A 75 30.33 21.09 3.31
C ASN A 75 31.30 19.92 3.06
N ARG A 76 32.60 20.18 3.19
CA ARG A 76 33.65 19.19 2.90
C ARG A 76 33.56 17.94 3.76
N SER A 77 33.27 18.08 5.06
CA SER A 77 33.12 16.93 5.96
C SER A 77 31.91 16.07 5.60
N SER A 78 30.79 16.70 5.24
CA SER A 78 29.60 15.99 4.78
C SER A 78 29.88 15.24 3.48
N LEU A 79 30.58 15.85 2.52
CA LEU A 79 30.97 15.20 1.27
C LEU A 79 31.90 14.01 1.53
N SER A 80 32.92 14.16 2.38
CA SER A 80 33.81 13.04 2.71
C SER A 80 33.08 11.85 3.35
N LYS A 81 32.09 12.11 4.22
CA LYS A 81 31.24 11.07 4.80
C LYS A 81 30.34 10.41 3.76
N TYR A 82 29.77 11.19 2.85
CA TYR A 82 29.00 10.70 1.71
C TYR A 82 29.85 9.79 0.81
N LEU A 83 31.12 10.12 0.59
CA LEU A 83 32.04 9.29 -0.20
C LEU A 83 32.60 8.08 0.57
N GLY A 84 32.28 7.91 1.86
CA GLY A 84 32.82 6.82 2.69
C GLY A 84 34.32 6.92 2.98
N ILE A 85 34.91 8.11 2.86
CA ILE A 85 36.36 8.33 2.99
C ILE A 85 36.75 8.39 4.48
N LYS A 86 37.65 7.50 4.91
CA LYS A 86 38.09 7.37 6.31
C LYS A 86 39.05 8.48 6.79
N ASP A 87 39.99 8.94 5.95
CA ASP A 87 40.93 10.02 6.29
C ASP A 87 40.91 11.17 5.26
N PRO A 88 39.88 12.02 5.27
CA PRO A 88 39.74 13.08 4.29
C PRO A 88 40.65 14.29 4.54
N ARG A 89 41.44 14.31 5.62
CA ARG A 89 42.30 15.47 5.96
C ARG A 89 43.48 15.62 5.00
N LYS A 90 43.91 14.51 4.37
CA LYS A 90 45.06 14.46 3.46
C LYS A 90 44.71 14.70 1.98
N MET A 91 43.43 14.64 1.61
CA MET A 91 42.99 14.82 0.22
C MET A 91 42.86 16.29 -0.14
N LYS A 92 43.22 16.65 -1.37
CA LYS A 92 42.89 17.97 -1.92
C LYS A 92 41.40 18.03 -2.29
N ASP A 93 40.89 19.23 -2.52
CA ASP A 93 39.47 19.39 -2.86
C ASP A 93 39.20 18.83 -4.28
N GLU A 94 40.17 18.90 -5.18
CA GLU A 94 40.14 18.26 -6.50
C GLU A 94 39.99 16.73 -6.39
N ASP A 95 40.74 16.09 -5.48
CA ASP A 95 40.69 14.64 -5.27
C ASP A 95 39.32 14.18 -4.75
N LEU A 96 38.68 15.00 -3.89
CA LEU A 96 37.34 14.74 -3.37
C LEU A 96 36.28 14.88 -4.46
N VAL A 97 36.40 15.89 -5.34
CA VAL A 97 35.49 16.06 -6.48
C VAL A 97 35.69 14.95 -7.51
N ALA A 98 36.92 14.54 -7.78
CA ALA A 98 37.21 13.40 -8.66
C ALA A 98 36.63 12.08 -8.09
N ALA A 99 36.72 11.87 -6.78
CA ALA A 99 36.09 10.74 -6.11
C ALA A 99 34.55 10.78 -6.19
N LEU A 100 33.95 11.97 -6.13
CA LEU A 100 32.51 12.16 -6.34
C LEU A 100 32.11 11.85 -7.79
N GLN A 101 32.85 12.34 -8.79
CA GLN A 101 32.53 12.05 -10.20
C GLN A 101 32.55 10.55 -10.51
N LYS A 102 33.48 9.79 -9.89
CA LYS A 102 33.53 8.33 -10.00
C LYS A 102 32.32 7.59 -9.42
N GLN A 103 31.47 8.26 -8.63
CA GLN A 103 30.23 7.68 -8.11
C GLN A 103 29.02 7.92 -9.01
N PHE A 104 29.17 8.69 -10.10
CA PHE A 104 28.07 8.97 -10.99
C PHE A 104 27.83 7.81 -11.96
N TRP A 105 26.59 7.35 -12.00
CA TRP A 105 26.10 6.43 -13.02
C TRP A 105 25.53 7.21 -14.21
N THR A 106 25.26 6.53 -15.33
CA THR A 106 24.69 7.18 -16.52
C THR A 106 23.19 7.39 -16.35
N ASP A 107 22.59 8.25 -17.18
CA ASP A 107 21.13 8.38 -17.26
C ASP A 107 20.47 7.24 -18.08
N ASP A 108 21.26 6.36 -18.68
CA ASP A 108 20.78 5.20 -19.43
C ASP A 108 20.24 4.12 -18.45
N PRO A 109 18.93 3.86 -18.45
CA PRO A 109 18.29 2.95 -17.51
C PRO A 109 18.58 1.48 -17.79
N GLU A 110 19.10 1.14 -18.97
CA GLU A 110 19.47 -0.22 -19.40
C GLU A 110 20.95 -0.52 -19.21
N ASN A 111 21.77 0.51 -18.97
CA ASN A 111 23.18 0.34 -18.72
C ASN A 111 23.43 -0.57 -17.50
N LYS A 112 24.14 -1.69 -17.71
CA LYS A 112 24.38 -2.70 -16.67
C LYS A 112 25.10 -2.17 -15.42
N GLU A 113 26.03 -1.23 -15.59
CA GLU A 113 26.73 -0.62 -14.45
C GLU A 113 25.80 0.29 -13.66
N THR A 114 24.96 1.06 -14.35
CA THR A 114 23.91 1.90 -13.74
C THR A 114 22.91 1.05 -12.96
N VAL A 115 22.39 -0.01 -13.59
CA VAL A 115 21.45 -0.97 -12.97
C VAL A 115 22.04 -1.54 -11.69
N LYS A 116 23.25 -2.09 -11.76
CA LYS A 116 23.98 -2.67 -10.61
C LYS A 116 24.26 -1.63 -9.52
N ALA A 117 24.62 -0.40 -9.88
CA ALA A 117 24.89 0.67 -8.92
C ALA A 117 23.62 1.12 -8.18
N GLN A 118 22.51 1.27 -8.91
CA GLN A 118 21.20 1.58 -8.33
C GLN A 118 20.73 0.47 -7.39
N ALA A 119 20.85 -0.78 -7.81
CA ALA A 119 20.47 -1.94 -7.00
C ALA A 119 21.27 -2.00 -5.69
N LEU A 120 22.58 -1.81 -5.76
CA LEU A 120 23.44 -1.73 -4.57
C LEU A 120 23.09 -0.56 -3.66
N ALA A 121 22.61 0.57 -4.21
CA ALA A 121 22.12 1.70 -3.42
C ALA A 121 20.84 1.33 -2.65
N GLY A 122 19.88 0.67 -3.30
CA GLY A 122 18.66 0.19 -2.65
C GLY A 122 18.92 -0.84 -1.56
N GLU A 123 19.87 -1.75 -1.76
CA GLU A 123 20.28 -2.72 -0.73
C GLU A 123 20.85 -2.06 0.54
N LYS A 124 21.46 -0.88 0.42
CA LYS A 124 21.99 -0.12 1.56
C LYS A 124 20.94 0.76 2.25
N LEU A 125 19.74 0.90 1.70
CA LEU A 125 18.68 1.76 2.24
C LEU A 125 17.81 1.03 3.30
N ARG A 126 18.41 0.27 4.22
CA ARG A 126 17.66 -0.58 5.18
C ARG A 126 17.67 -0.07 6.63
N HIS A 127 18.39 1.02 6.89
CA HIS A 127 18.72 1.46 8.24
C HIS A 127 17.53 1.80 9.15
N ALA A 128 16.38 2.20 8.61
CA ALA A 128 15.17 2.46 9.40
C ALA A 128 14.64 1.17 10.05
N GLY A 129 14.70 0.03 9.33
CA GLY A 129 14.37 -1.27 9.89
C GLY A 129 15.37 -1.79 10.94
N GLU A 130 16.60 -1.28 10.88
CA GLU A 130 17.67 -1.60 11.83
C GLU A 130 17.78 -0.63 13.01
N HIS A 131 16.90 0.37 13.14
CA HIS A 131 17.07 1.45 14.12
C HIS A 131 17.06 0.96 15.59
N ASN A 132 16.63 -0.28 15.82
CA ASN A 132 16.31 -0.88 17.11
C ASN A 132 17.55 -1.42 17.85
N LYS A 133 18.41 -0.51 18.31
CA LYS A 133 19.71 -0.87 18.91
C LYS A 133 19.81 -0.60 20.41
N ARG A 134 18.73 -0.21 21.11
CA ARG A 134 18.79 0.16 22.54
C ARG A 134 18.74 -1.08 23.46
N PRO A 135 19.60 -1.17 24.50
CA PRO A 135 19.50 -2.23 25.50
C PRO A 135 18.17 -2.19 26.28
N ILE A 136 17.59 -3.35 26.53
CA ILE A 136 16.31 -3.55 27.25
C ILE A 136 16.44 -3.14 28.72
N SER A 137 17.56 -3.43 29.37
CA SER A 137 17.70 -3.45 30.83
C SER A 137 18.90 -2.65 31.35
N SER A 138 19.36 -1.65 30.60
CA SER A 138 20.38 -0.71 31.11
C SER A 138 19.88 -0.02 32.38
N TRP A 139 20.55 -0.24 33.52
CA TRP A 139 20.15 0.29 34.83
C TRP A 139 20.07 1.82 34.86
N ARG A 140 20.93 2.52 34.10
CA ARG A 140 20.89 3.98 33.91
C ARG A 140 19.63 4.46 33.18
N ASN A 141 19.10 3.66 32.26
CA ASN A 141 17.94 4.02 31.46
C ASN A 141 16.64 3.33 31.95
N ALA A 142 16.70 2.35 32.85
CA ALA A 142 15.56 1.51 33.18
C ALA A 142 14.39 2.30 33.81
N LEU A 143 14.69 3.22 34.72
CA LEU A 143 13.67 4.10 35.33
C LEU A 143 13.16 5.13 34.32
N SER A 144 14.06 5.75 33.56
CA SER A 144 13.72 6.72 32.50
C SER A 144 12.84 6.11 31.41
N ASP A 145 13.20 4.93 30.90
CA ASP A 145 12.45 4.20 29.88
C ASP A 145 11.09 3.74 30.41
N TYR A 146 11.01 3.36 31.69
CA TYR A 146 9.73 3.02 32.32
C TYR A 146 8.81 4.24 32.43
N LEU A 147 9.32 5.37 32.90
CA LEU A 147 8.56 6.62 33.00
C LEU A 147 8.15 7.13 31.62
N LYS A 148 9.10 7.21 30.68
CA LYS A 148 8.87 7.62 29.28
C LYS A 148 7.90 6.67 28.59
N GLY A 149 8.06 5.36 28.73
CA GLY A 149 7.13 4.37 28.17
C GLY A 149 5.73 4.42 28.79
N SER A 150 5.59 4.76 30.08
CA SER A 150 4.29 5.01 30.72
C SER A 150 3.63 6.29 30.20
N PHE A 151 4.40 7.37 30.07
CA PHE A 151 3.93 8.59 29.46
C PHE A 151 3.50 8.38 28.00
N LEU A 152 4.31 7.71 27.18
CA LEU A 152 3.99 7.43 25.77
C LEU A 152 2.74 6.56 25.63
N ASN A 153 2.54 5.57 26.50
CA ASN A 153 1.33 4.75 26.51
C ASN A 153 0.08 5.60 26.84
N TRP A 154 0.17 6.44 27.87
CA TRP A 154 -0.89 7.40 28.19
C TRP A 154 -1.16 8.37 27.04
N LEU A 155 -0.10 8.88 26.41
CA LEU A 155 -0.17 9.81 25.28
C LEU A 155 -0.87 9.13 24.10
N TYR A 156 -0.47 7.91 23.73
CA TYR A 156 -1.12 7.12 22.68
C TYR A 156 -2.63 7.03 22.91
N LYS A 157 -3.02 6.54 24.09
CA LYS A 157 -4.43 6.35 24.48
C LYS A 157 -5.23 7.64 24.44
N LYS A 158 -4.66 8.76 24.91
CA LYS A 158 -5.37 10.05 24.88
C LYS A 158 -5.48 10.62 23.47
N THR A 159 -4.49 10.38 22.62
CA THR A 159 -4.38 11.03 21.32
C THR A 159 -5.08 10.29 20.20
N ILE A 160 -5.29 8.97 20.32
CA ILE A 160 -6.00 8.19 19.31
C ILE A 160 -7.51 8.45 19.27
N SER A 161 -8.07 8.99 20.35
CA SER A 161 -9.50 9.31 20.48
C SER A 161 -10.00 10.49 19.64
N GLY A 162 -9.17 11.13 18.79
CA GLY A 162 -9.67 12.16 17.86
C GLY A 162 -8.62 13.05 17.19
N VAL A 163 -9.00 13.68 16.08
CA VAL A 163 -8.11 14.45 15.18
C VAL A 163 -7.42 15.64 15.85
N ASN A 164 -8.13 16.40 16.69
CA ASN A 164 -7.49 17.51 17.41
C ASN A 164 -6.51 17.01 18.48
N ARG A 165 -6.76 15.82 19.03
CA ARG A 165 -5.90 15.22 20.05
C ARG A 165 -4.65 14.58 19.43
N ILE A 166 -4.74 13.97 18.24
CA ILE A 166 -3.53 13.41 17.59
C ILE A 166 -2.49 14.49 17.28
N LYS A 167 -2.89 15.74 17.02
CA LYS A 167 -1.94 16.87 16.89
C LYS A 167 -1.07 17.08 18.13
N VAL A 168 -1.62 16.85 19.33
CA VAL A 168 -0.88 16.94 20.60
C VAL A 168 0.23 15.89 20.68
N ARG A 169 0.05 14.70 20.09
CA ARG A 169 1.07 13.64 20.03
C ARG A 169 2.36 14.17 19.40
N PHE A 170 2.22 14.89 18.29
CA PHE A 170 3.35 15.43 17.52
C PHE A 170 4.03 16.64 18.17
N LEU A 171 3.55 17.13 19.32
CA LEU A 171 4.31 18.06 20.17
C LEU A 171 5.41 17.33 20.96
N PHE A 172 5.21 16.04 21.26
CA PHE A 172 6.12 15.23 22.06
C PHE A 172 6.92 14.21 21.22
N VAL A 173 6.34 13.76 20.11
CA VAL A 173 6.93 12.78 19.20
C VAL A 173 6.92 13.40 17.80
N ARG A 174 7.79 14.40 17.61
CA ARG A 174 7.74 15.29 16.43
C ARG A 174 8.62 14.80 15.30
N THR A 175 9.85 14.44 15.60
CA THR A 175 10.86 14.09 14.60
C THR A 175 10.72 12.64 14.15
N GLU A 176 11.17 12.29 12.95
CA GLU A 176 11.17 10.88 12.51
C GLU A 176 11.95 10.01 13.52
N LYS A 177 13.07 10.55 14.03
CA LYS A 177 13.83 9.90 15.10
C LYS A 177 13.00 9.68 16.36
N ASP A 178 12.27 10.70 16.84
CA ASP A 178 11.40 10.54 18.01
C ASP A 178 10.31 9.48 17.78
N ILE A 179 9.75 9.43 16.56
CA ILE A 179 8.72 8.47 16.16
C ILE A 179 9.25 7.03 16.25
N PHE A 180 10.41 6.75 15.65
CA PHE A 180 11.03 5.42 15.76
C PHE A 180 11.41 5.09 17.22
N GLU A 181 12.01 6.04 17.95
CA GLU A 181 12.38 5.86 19.35
C GLU A 181 11.17 5.57 20.25
N ALA A 182 10.03 6.23 20.02
CA ALA A 182 8.82 6.01 20.79
C ALA A 182 8.31 4.57 20.64
N GLY A 183 8.30 4.04 19.41
CA GLY A 183 7.92 2.66 19.15
C GLY A 183 8.85 1.65 19.82
N GLU A 184 10.17 1.85 19.73
CA GLU A 184 11.16 0.95 20.37
C GLU A 184 11.01 0.97 21.91
N ILE A 185 10.83 2.14 22.53
CA ILE A 185 10.63 2.25 23.98
C ILE A 185 9.36 1.51 24.42
N LEU A 186 8.26 1.66 23.70
CA LEU A 186 7.02 0.96 24.00
C LEU A 186 7.18 -0.55 23.80
N ALA A 187 7.79 -1.01 22.71
CA ALA A 187 8.05 -2.43 22.46
C ALA A 187 8.88 -3.07 23.58
N LYS A 188 9.96 -2.41 24.03
CA LYS A 188 10.76 -2.86 25.18
C LYS A 188 9.92 -2.98 26.45
N LYS A 189 9.00 -2.04 26.67
CA LYS A 189 8.07 -2.11 27.81
C LYS A 189 7.13 -3.30 27.70
N ARG A 190 6.59 -3.59 26.51
CA ARG A 190 5.71 -4.75 26.25
C ARG A 190 6.44 -6.08 26.44
N VAL A 191 7.66 -6.23 25.93
CA VAL A 191 8.50 -7.42 26.17
C VAL A 191 8.73 -7.67 27.66
N LYS A 192 9.06 -6.63 28.44
CA LYS A 192 9.25 -6.78 29.90
C LYS A 192 7.97 -7.24 30.59
N GLN A 193 6.81 -6.74 30.16
CA GLN A 193 5.51 -7.17 30.67
C GLN A 193 5.22 -8.61 30.27
N ALA A 194 5.42 -8.98 29.01
CA ALA A 194 5.25 -10.34 28.53
C ALA A 194 6.12 -11.35 29.30
N TYR A 195 7.39 -11.01 29.55
CA TYR A 195 8.28 -11.86 30.36
C TYR A 195 7.78 -12.06 31.80
N LYS A 196 7.18 -11.03 32.39
CA LYS A 196 6.67 -11.07 33.76
C LYS A 196 5.31 -11.78 33.87
N GLU A 197 4.45 -11.58 32.87
CA GLU A 197 3.02 -11.85 32.99
C GLU A 197 2.54 -12.99 32.09
N VAL A 198 3.25 -13.34 31.01
CA VAL A 198 2.78 -14.32 30.01
C VAL A 198 3.58 -15.63 30.11
N PRO A 199 2.97 -16.73 30.61
CA PRO A 199 3.66 -18.00 30.79
C PRO A 199 4.32 -18.53 29.52
N ALA A 200 3.60 -18.52 28.38
CA ALA A 200 4.12 -19.03 27.12
C ALA A 200 5.37 -18.28 26.63
N TYR A 201 5.47 -16.98 26.91
CA TYR A 201 6.62 -16.17 26.52
C TYR A 201 7.86 -16.50 27.34
N LYS A 202 7.68 -16.72 28.65
CA LYS A 202 8.76 -17.20 29.51
C LYS A 202 9.25 -18.58 29.07
N GLU A 203 8.33 -19.51 28.83
CA GLU A 203 8.66 -20.86 28.33
C GLU A 203 9.33 -20.80 26.95
N HIS A 204 8.95 -19.85 26.07
CA HIS A 204 9.60 -19.65 24.78
C HIS A 204 11.08 -19.24 24.95
N LEU A 205 11.38 -18.27 25.82
CA LEU A 205 12.77 -17.89 26.10
C LEU A 205 13.58 -19.05 26.71
N GLU A 206 12.98 -19.83 27.60
CA GLU A 206 13.61 -21.02 28.19
C GLU A 206 13.91 -22.10 27.13
N ARG A 207 12.95 -22.39 26.24
CA ARG A 207 13.14 -23.32 25.11
C ARG A 207 14.22 -22.84 24.15
N SER A 208 14.28 -21.54 23.87
CA SER A 208 15.33 -20.91 23.07
C SER A 208 16.66 -20.79 23.81
N LYS A 209 16.76 -21.26 25.06
CA LYS A 209 17.94 -21.16 25.93
C LYS A 209 18.46 -19.73 26.06
N PHE A 210 17.57 -18.74 25.94
CA PHE A 210 17.93 -17.33 25.90
C PHE A 210 17.77 -16.68 27.28
N LYS A 211 18.83 -16.01 27.76
CA LYS A 211 18.82 -15.26 29.03
C LYS A 211 18.93 -13.77 28.78
N ILE A 212 17.98 -13.00 29.30
CA ILE A 212 18.01 -11.54 29.21
C ILE A 212 19.07 -11.00 30.18
N THR A 213 20.03 -10.23 29.66
CA THR A 213 21.10 -9.55 30.41
C THR A 213 20.96 -8.03 30.28
N SER A 214 21.75 -7.25 31.03
CA SER A 214 21.78 -5.78 30.95
C SER A 214 22.16 -5.23 29.57
N LYS A 215 22.82 -6.04 28.74
CA LYS A 215 23.27 -5.69 27.38
C LYS A 215 22.30 -6.13 26.29
N THR A 216 21.35 -7.01 26.61
CA THR A 216 20.37 -7.54 25.64
C THR A 216 19.58 -6.40 25.03
N ARG A 217 19.56 -6.31 23.70
CA ARG A 217 18.73 -5.40 22.91
C ARG A 217 17.45 -6.11 22.49
N LEU A 218 16.47 -5.34 22.01
CA LEU A 218 15.24 -5.90 21.47
C LEU A 218 15.55 -6.91 20.34
N VAL A 219 16.42 -6.52 19.41
CA VAL A 219 16.85 -7.34 18.27
C VAL A 219 17.55 -8.65 18.64
N ASP A 220 18.02 -8.79 19.88
CA ASP A 220 18.72 -10.02 20.32
C ASP A 220 17.75 -11.10 20.81
N LEU A 221 16.48 -10.75 21.10
CA LEU A 221 15.49 -11.72 21.59
C LEU A 221 15.08 -12.70 20.49
N PRO A 222 14.85 -13.99 20.79
CA PRO A 222 14.33 -14.92 19.81
C PRO A 222 12.96 -14.46 19.30
N VAL A 223 12.75 -14.62 17.99
CA VAL A 223 11.48 -14.28 17.34
C VAL A 223 10.40 -15.30 17.68
N THR A 224 9.17 -14.82 17.82
CA THR A 224 7.98 -15.67 17.95
C THR A 224 7.30 -15.82 16.59
N ASN A 225 6.67 -16.97 16.33
CA ASN A 225 5.88 -17.20 15.14
C ASN A 225 4.75 -18.21 15.41
N LYS A 226 3.95 -18.49 14.39
CA LYS A 226 2.81 -19.40 14.53
C LYS A 226 3.24 -20.80 14.97
N GLU A 227 4.37 -21.33 14.50
CA GLU A 227 4.85 -22.68 14.86
C GLU A 227 5.44 -22.73 16.27
N ASN A 228 6.37 -21.85 16.58
CA ASN A 228 7.21 -21.91 17.78
C ASN A 228 6.59 -21.28 19.04
N TYR A 229 5.48 -20.55 18.87
CA TYR A 229 4.83 -19.80 19.94
C TYR A 229 3.33 -20.07 20.04
N ILE A 230 2.60 -20.14 18.92
CA ILE A 230 1.15 -20.36 18.95
C ILE A 230 0.81 -21.86 18.96
N LYS A 231 1.18 -22.59 17.92
CA LYS A 231 0.85 -24.02 17.74
C LYS A 231 1.42 -24.90 18.85
N ILE A 232 2.64 -24.62 19.31
CA ILE A 232 3.23 -25.37 20.43
C ILE A 232 2.40 -25.25 21.72
N ASN A 233 1.66 -24.15 21.89
CA ASN A 233 0.79 -23.93 23.05
C ASN A 233 -0.68 -24.29 22.77
N GLN A 234 -1.03 -24.85 21.60
CA GLN A 234 -2.44 -25.00 21.19
C GLN A 234 -3.32 -25.79 22.18
N LYS A 235 -2.76 -26.77 22.91
CA LYS A 235 -3.49 -27.53 23.94
C LYS A 235 -3.78 -26.72 25.22
N HIS A 236 -3.00 -25.66 25.46
CA HIS A 236 -3.05 -24.78 26.63
C HIS A 236 -2.86 -23.32 26.19
N ASP A 237 -3.61 -22.90 25.18
CA ASP A 237 -3.46 -21.63 24.47
C ASP A 237 -3.69 -20.40 25.37
N ALA A 238 -4.46 -20.53 26.45
CA ALA A 238 -4.56 -19.54 27.52
C ALA A 238 -3.18 -19.12 28.09
N LYS A 239 -2.14 -19.96 28.01
CA LYS A 239 -0.76 -19.60 28.41
C LYS A 239 -0.16 -18.46 27.59
N THR A 240 -0.66 -18.21 26.38
CA THR A 240 -0.26 -17.07 25.55
C THR A 240 -0.83 -15.75 26.05
N HIS A 241 -1.79 -15.80 26.99
CA HIS A 241 -2.42 -14.64 27.59
C HIS A 241 -1.78 -14.26 28.93
N ARG A 242 -2.03 -13.03 29.35
CA ARG A 242 -1.61 -12.53 30.66
C ARG A 242 -2.10 -13.44 31.78
N HIS A 243 -1.17 -13.79 32.66
CA HIS A 243 -1.32 -14.70 33.79
C HIS A 243 -1.84 -16.09 33.42
N GLY A 244 -1.75 -16.49 32.15
CA GLY A 244 -2.28 -17.76 31.66
C GLY A 244 -3.81 -17.84 31.65
N LYS A 245 -4.50 -16.70 31.56
CA LYS A 245 -5.96 -16.60 31.67
C LYS A 245 -6.57 -15.84 30.52
N TYR A 246 -7.73 -16.31 30.06
CA TYR A 246 -8.54 -15.56 29.12
C TYR A 246 -9.13 -14.30 29.76
N PRO A 247 -9.31 -13.22 28.97
CA PRO A 247 -10.03 -12.04 29.44
C PRO A 247 -11.49 -12.38 29.73
N ALA A 248 -12.07 -11.74 30.74
CA ALA A 248 -13.44 -12.02 31.17
C ALA A 248 -14.50 -11.71 30.11
N LYS A 249 -14.25 -10.70 29.27
CA LYS A 249 -15.02 -10.37 28.08
C LYS A 249 -14.10 -10.49 26.88
N ALA A 250 -14.42 -11.41 25.98
CA ALA A 250 -13.57 -11.70 24.84
C ALA A 250 -14.37 -11.93 23.57
N LYS A 251 -13.77 -11.54 22.45
CA LYS A 251 -14.14 -11.99 21.11
C LYS A 251 -13.22 -13.14 20.71
N VAL A 252 -13.73 -14.10 19.95
CA VAL A 252 -12.90 -15.13 19.32
C VAL A 252 -13.06 -15.04 17.81
N ASP A 253 -11.95 -14.85 17.10
CA ASP A 253 -11.92 -14.85 15.64
C ASP A 253 -10.82 -15.76 15.08
N THR A 254 -10.82 -15.97 13.77
CA THR A 254 -9.94 -16.87 13.04
C THR A 254 -9.46 -16.20 11.76
N SER A 255 -8.36 -16.70 11.19
CA SER A 255 -7.97 -16.34 9.82
C SER A 255 -8.94 -16.93 8.81
N THR A 256 -9.19 -16.23 7.70
CA THR A 256 -9.93 -16.71 6.51
C THR A 256 -9.18 -17.78 5.70
N GLY A 257 -8.21 -18.46 6.31
CA GLY A 257 -7.12 -19.18 5.64
C GLY A 257 -7.56 -20.11 4.51
N THR A 258 -6.71 -20.22 3.49
CA THR A 258 -6.90 -21.07 2.31
C THR A 258 -6.33 -22.48 2.50
N THR A 259 -5.44 -22.68 3.48
CA THR A 259 -4.79 -23.98 3.76
C THR A 259 -4.75 -24.28 5.27
N GLY A 260 -5.15 -25.51 5.64
CA GLY A 260 -5.04 -26.04 7.01
C GLY A 260 -6.15 -25.64 8.00
N LYS A 261 -6.04 -26.12 9.25
CA LYS A 261 -6.97 -25.84 10.34
C LYS A 261 -6.82 -24.39 10.84
N PRO A 262 -7.87 -23.56 10.82
CA PRO A 262 -7.80 -22.17 11.30
C PRO A 262 -7.37 -22.08 12.76
N THR A 263 -6.56 -21.06 13.08
CA THR A 263 -6.13 -20.77 14.45
C THR A 263 -7.13 -19.80 15.09
N PRO A 264 -7.73 -20.14 16.25
CA PRO A 264 -8.57 -19.21 16.99
C PRO A 264 -7.73 -18.16 17.73
N TRP A 265 -8.25 -16.94 17.79
CA TRP A 265 -7.63 -15.80 18.44
C TRP A 265 -8.62 -15.21 19.45
N VAL A 266 -8.27 -15.29 20.72
CA VAL A 266 -9.06 -14.69 21.80
C VAL A 266 -8.60 -13.24 21.99
N ARG A 267 -9.49 -12.27 21.80
CA ARG A 267 -9.22 -10.83 21.91
C ARG A 267 -10.01 -10.24 23.06
N SER A 268 -9.37 -9.46 23.93
CA SER A 268 -10.09 -8.74 24.99
C SER A 268 -10.98 -7.65 24.40
N HIS A 269 -12.03 -7.28 25.14
CA HIS A 269 -12.85 -6.11 24.80
C HIS A 269 -11.99 -4.85 24.62
N GLU A 270 -11.04 -4.60 25.52
CA GLU A 270 -10.16 -3.42 25.45
C GLU A 270 -9.22 -3.43 24.24
N GLU A 271 -8.80 -4.60 23.76
CA GLU A 271 -8.03 -4.73 22.52
C GLU A 271 -8.86 -4.28 21.32
N VAL A 272 -10.11 -4.74 21.25
CA VAL A 272 -11.04 -4.36 20.17
C VAL A 272 -11.40 -2.87 20.22
N GLU A 273 -11.63 -2.30 21.40
CA GLU A 273 -11.96 -0.86 21.54
C GLU A 273 -10.82 0.07 21.08
N ILE A 274 -9.55 -0.30 21.30
CA ILE A 274 -8.44 0.52 20.78
C ILE A 274 -8.35 0.47 19.26
N VAL A 275 -8.58 -0.70 18.66
CA VAL A 275 -8.63 -0.81 17.19
C VAL A 275 -9.81 0.02 16.64
N LYS A 276 -10.95 0.08 17.37
CA LYS A 276 -12.09 0.96 17.05
C LYS A 276 -11.71 2.43 17.07
N GLU A 277 -11.06 2.91 18.11
CA GLU A 277 -10.62 4.31 18.19
C GLU A 277 -9.64 4.66 17.07
N SER A 278 -8.71 3.75 16.74
CA SER A 278 -7.75 3.91 15.65
C SER A 278 -8.44 4.09 14.28
N LEU A 279 -9.41 3.22 13.98
CA LEU A 279 -10.13 3.31 12.71
C LEU A 279 -11.12 4.46 12.65
N GLN A 280 -11.74 4.83 13.78
CA GLN A 280 -12.53 6.07 13.87
C GLN A 280 -11.67 7.28 13.53
N LEU A 281 -10.44 7.34 14.05
CA LEU A 281 -9.51 8.40 13.73
C LEU A 281 -9.13 8.39 12.25
N ALA A 282 -8.81 7.22 11.69
CA ALA A 282 -8.49 7.07 10.27
C ALA A 282 -9.66 7.53 9.37
N ALA A 283 -10.88 7.07 9.64
CA ALA A 283 -12.08 7.48 8.92
C ALA A 283 -12.33 9.00 9.05
N LYS A 284 -12.11 9.57 10.23
CA LYS A 284 -12.25 11.03 10.45
C LYS A 284 -11.21 11.83 9.68
N ILE A 285 -9.96 11.36 9.62
CA ILE A 285 -8.90 11.98 8.82
C ILE A 285 -9.22 11.89 7.33
N GLN A 286 -9.75 10.74 6.88
CA GLN A 286 -9.98 10.48 5.47
C GLN A 286 -11.26 11.11 4.91
N PHE A 287 -12.33 11.20 5.72
CA PHE A 287 -13.66 11.60 5.27
C PHE A 287 -14.25 12.79 6.05
N GLY A 288 -13.56 13.32 7.05
CA GLY A 288 -14.01 14.51 7.80
C GLY A 288 -15.34 14.29 8.52
N ASP A 289 -16.30 15.18 8.30
CA ASP A 289 -17.66 15.13 8.88
C ASP A 289 -18.70 14.48 7.94
N ARG A 290 -18.26 13.87 6.84
CA ARG A 290 -19.16 13.21 5.89
C ARG A 290 -19.91 12.05 6.56
N LYS A 291 -21.21 11.92 6.27
CA LYS A 291 -21.99 10.74 6.64
C LYS A 291 -21.50 9.53 5.83
N LEU A 292 -21.15 8.44 6.51
CA LEU A 292 -20.62 7.24 5.88
C LEU A 292 -21.66 6.13 5.89
N HIS A 293 -21.75 5.43 4.76
CA HIS A 293 -22.50 4.19 4.63
C HIS A 293 -21.55 3.09 4.17
N TYR A 294 -21.35 2.07 5.01
CA TYR A 294 -20.48 0.95 4.72
C TYR A 294 -21.28 -0.25 4.25
N ILE A 295 -20.85 -0.85 3.15
CA ILE A 295 -21.25 -2.18 2.71
C ILE A 295 -20.06 -3.11 3.00
N ASP A 296 -20.19 -3.96 4.01
CA ASP A 296 -19.16 -4.93 4.38
C ASP A 296 -19.33 -6.21 3.56
N ALA A 297 -18.54 -6.28 2.49
CA ALA A 297 -18.50 -7.37 1.54
C ALA A 297 -17.40 -8.40 1.85
N PHE A 298 -16.71 -8.30 2.99
CA PHE A 298 -15.83 -9.36 3.45
C PHE A 298 -16.65 -10.57 3.93
N ALA A 299 -16.05 -11.76 3.81
CA ALA A 299 -16.67 -12.98 4.33
C ALA A 299 -17.05 -12.86 5.82
N LEU A 300 -18.32 -13.13 6.11
CA LEU A 300 -18.92 -13.01 7.44
C LEU A 300 -18.94 -14.36 8.16
N GLY A 301 -18.44 -14.41 9.39
CA GLY A 301 -18.36 -15.65 10.15
C GLY A 301 -17.35 -15.52 11.28
N PRO A 302 -16.68 -16.60 11.70
CA PRO A 302 -15.63 -16.54 12.72
C PRO A 302 -14.36 -15.83 12.21
N TRP A 303 -14.38 -15.22 11.02
CA TRP A 303 -13.22 -14.61 10.39
C TRP A 303 -12.95 -13.20 10.91
N ALA A 304 -11.68 -12.92 11.22
CA ALA A 304 -11.26 -11.65 11.79
C ALA A 304 -11.63 -10.45 10.91
N THR A 305 -11.50 -10.56 9.58
CA THR A 305 -11.73 -9.43 8.67
C THR A 305 -13.18 -8.96 8.68
N GLY A 306 -14.17 -9.81 8.35
CA GLY A 306 -15.57 -9.38 8.25
C GLY A 306 -16.15 -8.86 9.56
N LEU A 307 -16.28 -9.73 10.57
CA LEU A 307 -16.97 -9.32 11.81
C LEU A 307 -16.25 -8.20 12.57
N THR A 308 -14.92 -8.15 12.55
CA THR A 308 -14.20 -7.02 13.18
C THR A 308 -14.43 -5.75 12.38
N THR A 309 -14.32 -5.79 11.04
CA THR A 309 -14.59 -4.63 10.19
C THR A 309 -16.00 -4.07 10.45
N TYR A 310 -17.03 -4.92 10.51
CA TYR A 310 -18.38 -4.53 10.90
C TYR A 310 -18.44 -3.79 12.24
N GLU A 311 -17.87 -4.39 13.31
CA GLU A 311 -17.86 -3.79 14.65
C GLU A 311 -17.13 -2.44 14.69
N LEU A 312 -16.10 -2.29 13.86
CA LEU A 312 -15.27 -1.09 13.77
C LEU A 312 -15.99 0.03 13.00
N MET A 313 -16.61 -0.30 11.87
CA MET A 313 -17.30 0.64 10.99
C MET A 313 -18.59 1.18 11.61
N ARG A 314 -19.30 0.40 12.42
CA ARG A 314 -20.58 0.79 13.04
C ARG A 314 -20.48 1.99 13.98
N ASN A 315 -19.28 2.31 14.46
CA ASN A 315 -19.04 3.51 15.27
C ASN A 315 -18.83 4.78 14.43
N THR A 316 -18.64 4.66 13.11
CA THR A 316 -18.32 5.77 12.20
C THR A 316 -19.38 6.03 11.14
N GLY A 317 -20.31 5.09 10.92
CA GLY A 317 -21.35 5.21 9.92
C GLY A 317 -22.37 4.06 10.02
N SER A 318 -23.38 4.09 9.15
CA SER A 318 -24.28 2.93 8.97
C SER A 318 -23.50 1.80 8.30
N VAL A 319 -23.81 0.55 8.65
CA VAL A 319 -23.14 -0.63 8.10
C VAL A 319 -24.17 -1.66 7.70
N PHE A 320 -24.09 -2.12 6.46
CA PHE A 320 -24.80 -3.29 5.97
C PHE A 320 -23.80 -4.42 5.70
N ALA A 321 -23.86 -5.47 6.51
CA ALA A 321 -22.98 -6.62 6.40
C ALA A 321 -23.60 -7.65 5.44
N THR A 322 -23.30 -7.51 4.15
CA THR A 322 -23.82 -8.39 3.10
C THR A 322 -22.98 -9.65 2.95
N GLY A 323 -21.70 -9.59 3.33
CA GLY A 323 -20.73 -10.56 2.84
C GLY A 323 -20.58 -10.46 1.32
N SER A 324 -20.10 -11.52 0.69
CA SER A 324 -19.87 -11.59 -0.76
C SER A 324 -21.15 -11.79 -1.59
N ASP A 325 -22.30 -11.33 -1.09
CA ASP A 325 -23.61 -11.43 -1.75
C ASP A 325 -23.84 -10.23 -2.69
N LYS A 326 -23.52 -10.41 -3.97
CA LYS A 326 -23.57 -9.35 -4.98
C LYS A 326 -24.98 -8.79 -5.20
N GLU A 327 -26.01 -9.61 -5.08
CA GLU A 327 -27.41 -9.21 -5.25
C GLU A 327 -27.83 -8.27 -4.13
N LYS A 328 -27.58 -8.64 -2.86
CA LYS A 328 -27.86 -7.76 -1.72
C LYS A 328 -27.08 -6.45 -1.75
N ILE A 329 -25.84 -6.48 -2.26
CA ILE A 329 -25.05 -5.26 -2.43
C ILE A 329 -25.72 -4.34 -3.45
N LEU A 330 -26.12 -4.86 -4.61
CA LEU A 330 -26.83 -4.08 -5.63
C LEU A 330 -28.15 -3.52 -5.10
N ASP A 331 -28.96 -4.33 -4.43
CA ASP A 331 -30.22 -3.90 -3.83
C ASP A 331 -30.02 -2.73 -2.85
N GLU A 332 -28.96 -2.77 -2.03
CA GLU A 332 -28.64 -1.68 -1.10
C GLU A 332 -28.20 -0.41 -1.82
N LEU A 333 -27.37 -0.54 -2.87
CA LEU A 333 -26.95 0.60 -3.69
C LEU A 333 -28.18 1.30 -4.32
N LEU A 334 -29.11 0.52 -4.88
CA LEU A 334 -30.36 1.04 -5.45
C LEU A 334 -31.27 1.66 -4.38
N ARG A 335 -31.34 1.07 -3.19
CA ARG A 335 -32.11 1.62 -2.06
C ARG A 335 -31.57 2.98 -1.62
N ILE A 336 -30.25 3.15 -1.56
CA ILE A 336 -29.62 4.43 -1.21
C ILE A 336 -29.86 5.47 -2.31
N GLU A 337 -29.74 5.08 -3.59
CA GLU A 337 -30.01 5.99 -4.70
C GLU A 337 -31.47 6.47 -4.68
N SER A 338 -32.43 5.55 -4.47
CA SER A 338 -33.85 5.86 -4.33
C SER A 338 -34.10 6.86 -3.19
N TYR A 339 -33.49 6.62 -2.02
CA TYR A 339 -33.57 7.54 -0.88
C TYR A 339 -33.04 8.95 -1.20
N ASP A 340 -31.90 9.05 -1.88
CA ASP A 340 -31.32 10.34 -2.28
C ASP A 340 -32.16 11.06 -3.35
N ASN A 341 -32.80 10.31 -4.24
CA ASN A 341 -33.72 10.85 -5.24
C ASN A 341 -34.98 11.41 -4.58
N ASP A 342 -35.55 10.70 -3.61
CA ASP A 342 -36.73 11.15 -2.85
C ASP A 342 -36.44 12.43 -2.04
N LEU A 343 -35.31 12.49 -1.33
CA LEU A 343 -34.92 13.69 -0.58
C LEU A 343 -34.75 14.90 -1.50
N ARG A 344 -34.14 14.70 -2.67
CA ARG A 344 -33.96 15.74 -3.67
C ARG A 344 -35.31 16.18 -4.25
N GLY A 345 -36.18 15.25 -4.60
CA GLY A 345 -37.55 15.52 -5.08
C GLY A 345 -38.34 16.36 -4.08
N GLN A 346 -38.37 15.95 -2.82
CA GLN A 346 -39.05 16.71 -1.76
C GLN A 346 -38.47 18.12 -1.57
N ALA A 347 -37.15 18.30 -1.71
CA ALA A 347 -36.52 19.61 -1.62
C ALA A 347 -36.91 20.52 -2.80
N LEU A 348 -36.98 19.96 -4.01
CA LEU A 348 -37.42 20.66 -5.23
C LEU A 348 -38.92 20.99 -5.17
N ASP A 349 -39.75 20.10 -4.65
CA ASP A 349 -41.20 20.33 -4.47
C ASP A 349 -41.45 21.49 -3.50
N ARG A 350 -40.74 21.52 -2.36
CA ARG A 350 -40.81 22.65 -1.42
C ARG A 350 -40.39 23.97 -2.08
N TRP A 351 -39.39 23.93 -2.95
CA TRP A 351 -38.92 25.10 -3.67
C TRP A 351 -39.94 25.59 -4.73
N GLN A 352 -40.55 24.68 -5.48
CA GLN A 352 -41.62 25.00 -6.42
C GLN A 352 -42.87 25.53 -5.71
N GLN A 353 -43.29 24.91 -4.61
CA GLN A 353 -44.44 25.37 -3.80
C GLN A 353 -44.25 26.79 -3.27
N LYS A 354 -43.01 27.20 -3.02
CA LYS A 354 -42.67 28.57 -2.62
C LYS A 354 -42.80 29.58 -3.77
N HIS A 355 -42.66 29.13 -5.02
CA HIS A 355 -42.71 29.97 -6.23
C HIS A 355 -43.59 29.35 -7.34
N PRO A 356 -44.88 29.04 -7.07
CA PRO A 356 -45.69 28.15 -7.92
C PRO A 356 -46.04 28.76 -9.29
N LYS A 357 -45.87 30.07 -9.47
CA LYS A 357 -46.12 30.78 -10.74
C LYS A 357 -44.87 30.95 -11.58
N ASP A 358 -43.68 30.76 -10.99
CA ASP A 358 -42.39 31.06 -11.63
C ASP A 358 -41.59 29.79 -11.98
N ILE A 359 -41.93 28.64 -11.38
CA ILE A 359 -41.17 27.38 -11.48
C ILE A 359 -42.07 26.28 -12.04
N SER A 360 -41.74 25.81 -13.24
CA SER A 360 -42.36 24.63 -13.86
C SER A 360 -41.73 23.31 -13.37
N ASP A 361 -42.33 22.18 -13.70
CA ASP A 361 -41.73 20.87 -13.42
C ASP A 361 -40.42 20.67 -14.19
N GLN A 362 -40.32 21.20 -15.40
CA GLN A 362 -39.08 21.18 -16.17
C GLN A 362 -37.97 22.02 -15.49
N ASP A 363 -38.33 23.14 -14.86
CA ASP A 363 -37.38 23.95 -14.09
C ASP A 363 -36.88 23.20 -12.85
N LYS A 364 -37.73 22.40 -12.20
CA LYS A 364 -37.32 21.52 -11.09
C LYS A 364 -36.31 20.48 -11.54
N GLU A 365 -36.56 19.81 -12.67
CA GLU A 365 -35.64 18.81 -13.22
C GLU A 365 -34.27 19.42 -13.54
N LEU A 366 -34.25 20.58 -14.21
CA LEU A 366 -33.00 21.27 -14.55
C LEU A 366 -32.14 21.60 -13.32
N ILE A 367 -32.76 22.13 -12.26
CA ILE A 367 -32.06 22.44 -11.01
C ILE A 367 -31.71 21.17 -10.23
N GLY A 368 -32.59 20.17 -10.24
CA GLY A 368 -32.34 18.87 -9.62
C GLY A 368 -31.11 18.18 -10.20
N ASP A 369 -30.99 18.15 -11.52
CA ASP A 369 -29.85 17.57 -12.22
C ASP A 369 -28.56 18.36 -11.98
N LEU A 370 -28.65 19.70 -11.96
CA LEU A 370 -27.52 20.55 -11.61
C LEU A 370 -27.00 20.21 -10.20
N ILE A 371 -27.90 20.09 -9.21
CA ILE A 371 -27.52 19.71 -7.85
C ILE A 371 -26.97 18.29 -7.81
N LYS A 372 -27.61 17.30 -8.46
CA LYS A 372 -27.12 15.90 -8.52
C LYS A 372 -25.69 15.85 -9.03
N LYS A 373 -25.39 16.53 -10.15
CA LYS A 373 -24.05 16.61 -10.75
C LYS A 373 -23.03 17.26 -9.82
N VAL A 374 -23.40 18.35 -9.16
CA VAL A 374 -22.52 19.04 -8.20
C VAL A 374 -22.20 18.14 -7.00
N LEU A 375 -23.19 17.47 -6.42
CA LEU A 375 -22.98 16.58 -5.28
C LEU A 375 -22.10 15.38 -5.65
N ALA A 376 -22.33 14.78 -6.82
CA ALA A 376 -21.46 13.72 -7.35
C ALA A 376 -20.02 14.22 -7.55
N LYS A 377 -19.83 15.44 -8.08
CA LYS A 377 -18.50 16.06 -8.25
C LYS A 377 -17.77 16.26 -6.91
N VAL A 378 -18.47 16.72 -5.87
CA VAL A 378 -17.91 16.92 -4.52
C VAL A 378 -17.62 15.59 -3.82
N LEU A 379 -18.38 14.53 -4.11
CA LEU A 379 -18.04 13.18 -3.63
C LEU A 379 -16.80 12.62 -4.32
N LYS A 380 -16.70 12.79 -5.64
CA LYS A 380 -15.56 12.34 -6.45
C LYS A 380 -14.27 13.10 -6.10
N ASN A 381 -14.36 14.40 -5.86
CA ASN A 381 -13.25 15.24 -5.45
C ASN A 381 -13.44 15.77 -4.01
N ARG A 382 -12.82 15.09 -3.05
CA ARG A 382 -12.97 15.40 -1.61
C ARG A 382 -12.32 16.72 -1.17
N ASP A 383 -11.36 17.24 -1.92
CA ASP A 383 -10.73 18.52 -1.63
C ASP A 383 -11.54 19.69 -2.20
N LEU A 384 -12.57 19.42 -3.01
CA LEU A 384 -13.45 20.42 -3.60
C LEU A 384 -14.56 20.84 -2.62
N ASP A 385 -14.57 22.11 -2.24
CA ASP A 385 -15.66 22.67 -1.45
C ASP A 385 -16.97 22.73 -2.25
N LEU A 386 -18.10 22.52 -1.57
CA LEU A 386 -19.41 22.53 -2.20
C LEU A 386 -19.74 23.87 -2.88
N TYR A 387 -19.40 24.99 -2.24
CA TYR A 387 -19.73 26.31 -2.79
C TYR A 387 -18.85 26.69 -3.97
N ASP A 388 -17.60 26.21 -4.00
CA ASP A 388 -16.72 26.33 -5.16
C ASP A 388 -17.23 25.48 -6.32
N ALA A 389 -17.64 24.22 -6.06
CA ALA A 389 -18.28 23.36 -7.06
C ALA A 389 -19.57 23.98 -7.62
N LEU A 390 -20.41 24.54 -6.75
CA LEU A 390 -21.63 25.25 -7.15
C LEU A 390 -21.31 26.51 -7.97
N LYS A 391 -20.28 27.27 -7.59
CA LYS A 391 -19.87 28.47 -8.32
C LYS A 391 -19.47 28.11 -9.76
N GLU A 392 -18.61 27.12 -9.92
CA GLU A 392 -18.19 26.64 -11.23
C GLU A 392 -19.38 26.11 -12.05
N ALA A 393 -20.24 25.31 -11.43
CA ALA A 393 -21.43 24.76 -12.10
C ALA A 393 -22.40 25.87 -12.53
N PHE A 394 -22.58 26.92 -11.72
CA PHE A 394 -23.41 28.07 -12.06
C PHE A 394 -22.85 28.87 -13.25
N GLU A 395 -21.54 29.04 -13.33
CA GLU A 395 -20.87 29.72 -14.45
C GLU A 395 -21.02 28.96 -15.78
N GLN A 396 -21.22 27.63 -15.72
CA GLN A 396 -21.43 26.76 -16.87
C GLN A 396 -22.91 26.64 -17.29
N THR A 397 -23.86 27.20 -16.53
CA THR A 397 -25.28 27.12 -16.89
C THR A 397 -25.63 28.04 -18.05
N THR A 398 -26.54 27.60 -18.92
CA THR A 398 -27.01 28.36 -20.08
C THR A 398 -28.55 28.36 -20.13
N GLY A 399 -29.12 29.24 -20.96
CA GLY A 399 -30.57 29.29 -21.21
C GLY A 399 -31.40 29.44 -19.92
N ARG A 400 -32.44 28.61 -19.79
CA ARG A 400 -33.37 28.64 -18.65
C ARG A 400 -32.68 28.35 -17.32
N SER A 401 -31.75 27.40 -17.27
CA SER A 401 -30.99 27.09 -16.05
C SER A 401 -30.19 28.29 -15.54
N ALA A 402 -29.58 29.08 -16.44
CA ALA A 402 -28.85 30.30 -16.06
C ALA A 402 -29.78 31.38 -15.47
N GLU A 403 -30.98 31.52 -16.02
CA GLU A 403 -31.99 32.44 -15.51
C GLU A 403 -32.43 32.06 -14.09
N LEU A 404 -32.75 30.78 -13.89
CA LEU A 404 -33.14 30.23 -12.58
C LEU A 404 -32.01 30.40 -11.56
N VAL A 405 -30.78 30.05 -11.93
CA VAL A 405 -29.60 30.22 -11.08
C VAL A 405 -29.37 31.67 -10.71
N ARG A 406 -29.50 32.61 -11.65
CA ARG A 406 -29.36 34.05 -11.37
C ARG A 406 -30.44 34.53 -10.39
N ARG A 407 -31.69 34.12 -10.58
CA ARG A 407 -32.84 34.57 -9.78
C ARG A 407 -32.87 33.93 -8.39
N TYR A 408 -32.52 32.65 -8.28
CA TYR A 408 -32.70 31.83 -7.06
C TYR A 408 -31.39 31.30 -6.47
N LYS A 409 -30.25 31.91 -6.81
CA LYS A 409 -28.89 31.48 -6.42
C LYS A 409 -28.76 31.07 -4.95
N GLY A 410 -29.27 31.89 -4.04
CA GLY A 410 -29.19 31.66 -2.59
C GLY A 410 -30.01 30.44 -2.14
N GLU A 411 -31.18 30.24 -2.74
CA GLU A 411 -32.06 29.11 -2.43
C GLU A 411 -31.48 27.80 -2.94
N ILE A 412 -30.96 27.79 -4.18
CA ILE A 412 -30.29 26.63 -4.77
C ILE A 412 -29.05 26.24 -3.96
N ARG A 413 -28.26 27.24 -3.52
CA ARG A 413 -27.10 27.00 -2.63
C ARG A 413 -27.50 26.36 -1.31
N ARG A 414 -28.55 26.86 -0.67
CA ARG A 414 -29.04 26.31 0.60
C ARG A 414 -29.57 24.89 0.42
N MET A 415 -30.36 24.66 -0.64
CA MET A 415 -30.88 23.34 -0.98
C MET A 415 -29.76 22.33 -1.21
N ALA A 416 -28.74 22.69 -2.02
CA ALA A 416 -27.58 21.84 -2.26
C ALA A 416 -26.81 21.55 -0.96
N ALA A 417 -26.66 22.53 -0.07
CA ALA A 417 -26.00 22.33 1.23
C ALA A 417 -26.77 21.39 2.16
N GLU A 418 -28.11 21.51 2.22
CA GLU A 418 -28.97 20.60 2.97
C GLU A 418 -28.85 19.17 2.43
N LEU A 419 -29.00 18.99 1.11
CA LEU A 419 -28.86 17.69 0.46
C LEU A 419 -27.44 17.09 0.64
N ASN A 420 -26.39 17.91 0.55
CA ASN A 420 -25.00 17.45 0.76
C ASN A 420 -24.75 16.94 2.19
N LYS A 421 -25.45 17.51 3.19
CA LYS A 421 -25.35 17.08 4.59
C LYS A 421 -25.99 15.71 4.82
N ASP A 422 -27.01 15.37 4.04
CA ASP A 422 -27.70 14.08 4.13
C ASP A 422 -27.13 13.02 3.19
N LYS A 423 -26.52 13.44 2.08
CA LYS A 423 -25.86 12.56 1.12
C LYS A 423 -24.74 11.75 1.80
N GLN A 424 -24.87 10.43 1.69
CA GLN A 424 -23.91 9.49 2.28
C GLN A 424 -22.77 9.20 1.29
N GLN A 425 -21.54 9.08 1.81
CA GLN A 425 -20.45 8.45 1.08
C GLN A 425 -20.55 6.94 1.25
N ILE A 426 -20.81 6.25 0.14
CA ILE A 426 -20.83 4.78 0.11
C ILE A 426 -19.39 4.27 0.12
N ILE A 427 -19.09 3.34 1.02
CA ILE A 427 -17.82 2.65 1.15
C ILE A 427 -18.09 1.14 1.07
N ILE A 428 -17.50 0.48 0.08
CA ILE A 428 -17.63 -0.98 -0.09
C ILE A 428 -16.32 -1.62 0.34
N ALA A 429 -16.35 -2.38 1.42
CA ALA A 429 -15.18 -3.01 2.00
C ALA A 429 -15.12 -4.49 1.59
N GLY A 430 -14.06 -4.93 0.93
CA GLY A 430 -14.00 -6.30 0.39
C GLY A 430 -12.66 -6.70 -0.20
N TYR A 431 -12.60 -7.88 -0.81
CA TYR A 431 -11.40 -8.32 -1.52
C TYR A 431 -11.31 -7.67 -2.91
N PRO A 432 -10.11 -7.29 -3.40
CA PRO A 432 -9.97 -6.72 -4.75
C PRO A 432 -10.64 -7.53 -5.87
N PRO A 433 -10.43 -8.86 -6.01
CA PRO A 433 -11.08 -9.63 -7.07
C PRO A 433 -12.60 -9.66 -6.91
N PHE A 434 -13.12 -9.68 -5.68
CA PHE A 434 -14.56 -9.63 -5.44
C PHE A 434 -15.17 -8.30 -5.92
N LEU A 435 -14.48 -7.16 -5.71
CA LEU A 435 -14.98 -5.89 -6.22
C LEU A 435 -15.05 -5.87 -7.75
N LYS A 436 -14.12 -6.54 -8.45
CA LYS A 436 -14.19 -6.72 -9.90
C LYS A 436 -15.43 -7.55 -10.28
N ASP A 437 -15.61 -8.71 -9.65
CA ASP A 437 -16.78 -9.57 -9.86
C ASP A 437 -18.11 -8.86 -9.55
N LEU A 438 -18.12 -7.93 -8.58
CA LEU A 438 -19.26 -7.09 -8.25
C LEU A 438 -19.57 -6.10 -9.36
N THR A 439 -18.56 -5.39 -9.88
CA THR A 439 -18.78 -4.44 -10.99
C THR A 439 -19.34 -5.12 -12.24
N ALA A 440 -18.79 -6.28 -12.62
CA ALA A 440 -19.31 -7.07 -13.74
C ALA A 440 -20.76 -7.53 -13.52
N TYR A 441 -21.11 -7.91 -12.29
CA TYR A 441 -22.48 -8.27 -11.93
C TYR A 441 -23.44 -7.09 -12.01
N VAL A 442 -23.05 -5.91 -11.51
CA VAL A 442 -23.88 -4.70 -11.59
C VAL A 442 -24.13 -4.31 -13.06
N GLU A 443 -23.11 -4.37 -13.90
CA GLU A 443 -23.22 -4.15 -15.35
C GLU A 443 -24.15 -5.15 -16.02
N SER A 444 -24.06 -6.45 -15.69
CA SER A 444 -24.94 -7.48 -16.26
C SER A 444 -26.41 -7.34 -15.85
N LYS A 445 -26.68 -6.59 -14.78
CA LYS A 445 -28.04 -6.19 -14.35
C LYS A 445 -28.52 -4.88 -14.98
N GLY A 446 -27.73 -4.25 -15.85
CA GLY A 446 -28.10 -3.03 -16.56
C GLY A 446 -27.90 -1.73 -15.78
N TYR A 447 -27.07 -1.77 -14.72
CA TYR A 447 -26.72 -0.59 -13.92
C TYR A 447 -25.25 -0.21 -14.11
N HIS A 448 -24.92 1.06 -13.86
CA HIS A 448 -23.54 1.55 -13.91
C HIS A 448 -23.02 1.88 -12.52
N PHE A 449 -21.82 1.42 -12.20
CA PHE A 449 -21.28 1.61 -10.85
C PHE A 449 -20.98 3.09 -10.52
N ASP A 450 -20.71 3.90 -11.55
CA ASP A 450 -20.49 5.35 -11.46
C ASP A 450 -21.65 6.10 -10.80
N ASP A 451 -22.88 5.57 -10.90
CA ASP A 451 -24.08 6.20 -10.36
C ASP A 451 -24.08 6.27 -8.82
N PHE A 452 -23.32 5.39 -8.17
CA PHE A 452 -23.32 5.25 -6.72
C PHE A 452 -22.25 6.10 -6.02
N SER A 453 -21.31 6.70 -6.75
CA SER A 453 -20.20 7.48 -6.16
C SER A 453 -19.42 6.70 -5.07
N ALA A 454 -19.30 5.39 -5.22
CA ALA A 454 -18.76 4.49 -4.21
C ALA A 454 -17.23 4.56 -4.12
N ILE A 455 -16.70 4.31 -2.92
CA ILE A 455 -15.27 4.12 -2.67
C ILE A 455 -15.04 2.67 -2.25
N GLY A 456 -14.01 2.02 -2.78
CA GLY A 456 -13.59 0.69 -2.35
C GLY A 456 -12.57 0.77 -1.21
N VAL A 457 -12.71 -0.06 -0.18
CA VAL A 457 -11.68 -0.28 0.85
C VAL A 457 -11.31 -1.76 0.85
N VAL A 458 -10.13 -2.08 0.33
CA VAL A 458 -9.68 -3.44 0.15
C VAL A 458 -8.68 -3.89 1.22
N GLY A 459 -8.70 -5.18 1.52
CA GLY A 459 -7.82 -5.77 2.52
C GLY A 459 -7.75 -7.28 2.39
N GLY A 460 -6.85 -7.89 3.18
CA GLY A 460 -6.65 -9.34 3.18
C GLY A 460 -5.87 -9.89 1.97
N GLN A 461 -5.85 -9.18 0.84
CA GLN A 461 -5.02 -9.46 -0.33
C GLN A 461 -4.42 -8.16 -0.86
N ALA A 462 -3.23 -8.23 -1.45
CA ALA A 462 -2.63 -7.08 -2.14
C ALA A 462 -3.49 -6.68 -3.36
N ILE A 463 -3.45 -5.40 -3.71
CA ILE A 463 -4.08 -4.85 -4.92
C ILE A 463 -2.98 -4.24 -5.80
N SER A 464 -2.91 -4.62 -7.08
CA SER A 464 -2.03 -3.94 -8.04
C SER A 464 -2.59 -2.58 -8.45
N GLU A 465 -1.74 -1.72 -9.00
CA GLU A 465 -2.21 -0.45 -9.58
C GLU A 465 -3.06 -0.68 -10.84
N ALA A 466 -2.83 -1.77 -11.59
CA ALA A 466 -3.68 -2.17 -12.71
C ALA A 466 -5.12 -2.52 -12.28
N MET A 467 -5.29 -3.33 -11.23
CA MET A 467 -6.62 -3.63 -10.67
C MET A 467 -7.29 -2.38 -10.11
N ARG A 468 -6.51 -1.48 -9.49
CA ARG A 468 -7.03 -0.20 -8.99
C ARG A 468 -7.57 0.66 -10.13
N GLU A 469 -6.80 0.80 -11.20
CA GLU A 469 -7.17 1.56 -12.39
C GLU A 469 -8.43 0.98 -13.05
N LEU A 470 -8.50 -0.35 -13.17
CA LEU A 470 -9.67 -1.06 -13.68
C LEU A 470 -10.93 -0.78 -12.85
N LEU A 471 -10.85 -0.87 -11.52
CA LEU A 471 -12.00 -0.62 -10.65
C LEU A 471 -12.47 0.84 -10.71
N ILE A 472 -11.54 1.78 -10.85
CA ILE A 472 -11.86 3.20 -11.04
C ILE A 472 -12.51 3.43 -12.40
N GLU A 473 -12.01 2.80 -13.47
CA GLU A 473 -12.62 2.80 -14.81
C GLU A 473 -14.03 2.22 -14.80
N LYS A 474 -14.27 1.19 -13.98
CA LYS A 474 -15.58 0.58 -13.76
C LYS A 474 -16.52 1.40 -12.88
N GLY A 475 -16.08 2.55 -12.37
CA GLY A 475 -16.93 3.56 -11.74
C GLY A 475 -16.77 3.76 -10.23
N PHE A 476 -15.76 3.15 -9.60
CA PHE A 476 -15.38 3.56 -8.25
C PHE A 476 -14.71 4.93 -8.26
N ASN A 477 -15.08 5.81 -7.31
CA ASN A 477 -14.44 7.11 -7.16
C ASN A 477 -12.98 7.00 -6.71
N GLN A 478 -12.68 6.02 -5.86
CA GLN A 478 -11.33 5.72 -5.39
C GLN A 478 -11.31 4.33 -4.76
N ILE A 479 -10.14 3.68 -4.75
CA ILE A 479 -9.89 2.46 -3.98
C ILE A 479 -8.74 2.70 -3.01
N TYR A 480 -8.90 2.29 -1.76
CA TYR A 480 -7.87 2.29 -0.72
C TYR A 480 -7.57 0.88 -0.26
N SER A 481 -6.34 0.65 0.19
CA SER A 481 -5.96 -0.60 0.84
C SER A 481 -5.60 -0.41 2.32
N SER A 482 -5.83 -1.45 3.11
CA SER A 482 -5.40 -1.54 4.51
C SER A 482 -4.62 -2.84 4.73
N TYR A 483 -3.48 -2.75 5.40
CA TYR A 483 -2.69 -3.91 5.79
C TYR A 483 -3.07 -4.39 7.19
N GLY A 484 -3.23 -5.70 7.34
CA GLY A 484 -3.55 -6.31 8.62
C GLY A 484 -3.41 -7.83 8.57
N ALA A 485 -3.33 -8.43 9.74
CA ALA A 485 -3.24 -9.88 9.90
C ALA A 485 -4.10 -10.31 11.10
N SER A 486 -4.82 -11.42 10.97
CA SER A 486 -5.59 -12.01 12.07
C SER A 486 -4.70 -12.37 13.27
N ASP A 487 -3.44 -12.72 13.01
CA ASP A 487 -2.44 -12.95 14.04
C ASP A 487 -2.00 -11.67 14.76
N LEU A 488 -2.44 -10.47 14.34
CA LEU A 488 -2.15 -9.20 15.01
C LEU A 488 -3.45 -8.39 15.02
N ASP A 489 -3.57 -7.32 14.26
CA ASP A 489 -4.82 -6.57 14.06
C ASP A 489 -5.10 -6.36 12.57
N ILE A 490 -6.33 -5.96 12.24
CA ILE A 490 -6.75 -5.73 10.85
C ILE A 490 -6.26 -4.38 10.27
N ASN A 491 -5.71 -3.50 11.12
CA ASN A 491 -5.22 -2.17 10.74
C ASN A 491 -3.80 -1.94 11.31
N LEU A 492 -2.81 -2.52 10.65
CA LEU A 492 -1.38 -2.33 10.93
C LEU A 492 -0.79 -1.18 10.10
N GLY A 493 -1.36 -0.90 8.93
CA GLY A 493 -0.95 0.20 8.06
C GLY A 493 -2.05 0.58 7.09
N VAL A 494 -2.09 1.85 6.72
CA VAL A 494 -3.13 2.43 5.84
C VAL A 494 -2.50 3.02 4.60
N GLU A 495 -3.18 2.89 3.47
CA GLU A 495 -2.82 3.52 2.22
C GLU A 495 -3.59 4.84 2.09
N THR A 496 -2.92 5.92 1.67
CA THR A 496 -3.54 7.20 1.33
C THR A 496 -3.21 7.58 -0.12
N GLU A 497 -3.63 8.76 -0.57
CA GLU A 497 -3.30 9.23 -1.92
C GLU A 497 -1.79 9.34 -2.15
N PHE A 498 -1.01 9.59 -1.09
CA PHE A 498 0.45 9.65 -1.18
C PHE A 498 1.06 8.30 -1.56
N GLU A 499 0.67 7.23 -0.88
CA GLU A 499 1.17 5.87 -1.13
C GLU A 499 0.74 5.35 -2.50
N ILE A 500 -0.51 5.64 -2.91
CA ILE A 500 -0.98 5.33 -4.26
C ILE A 500 -0.11 6.04 -5.30
N ALA A 501 0.12 7.35 -5.14
CA ALA A 501 0.98 8.10 -6.05
C ALA A 501 2.42 7.60 -6.05
N LEU A 502 2.96 7.21 -4.89
CA LEU A 502 4.28 6.62 -4.76
C LEU A 502 4.38 5.26 -5.46
N ARG A 503 3.39 4.38 -5.34
CA ARG A 503 3.36 3.09 -6.03
C ARG A 503 3.29 3.26 -7.54
N LYS A 504 2.44 4.17 -8.04
CA LYS A 504 2.40 4.54 -9.47
C LYS A 504 3.72 5.13 -9.96
N ALA A 505 4.40 5.92 -9.12
CA ALA A 505 5.72 6.44 -9.44
C ALA A 505 6.78 5.33 -9.54
N ILE A 506 6.78 4.38 -8.60
CA ILE A 506 7.69 3.22 -8.61
C ILE A 506 7.48 2.38 -9.87
N GLU A 507 6.23 2.07 -10.20
CA GLU A 507 5.88 1.29 -11.40
C GLU A 507 6.36 1.94 -12.70
N LYS A 508 6.23 3.27 -12.81
CA LYS A 508 6.65 4.03 -13.99
C LYS A 508 8.16 4.29 -14.08
N ASN A 509 8.92 4.03 -13.02
CA ASN A 509 10.33 4.40 -12.93
C ASN A 509 11.17 3.23 -12.37
N PRO A 510 11.66 2.31 -13.21
CA PRO A 510 12.48 1.17 -12.76
C PRO A 510 13.74 1.57 -12.00
N GLY A 511 14.37 2.70 -12.35
CA GLY A 511 15.52 3.23 -11.61
C GLY A 511 15.17 3.67 -10.18
N LEU A 512 13.98 4.23 -9.97
CA LEU A 512 13.45 4.57 -8.64
C LEU A 512 13.21 3.30 -7.82
N ALA A 513 12.62 2.27 -8.43
CA ALA A 513 12.42 0.96 -7.79
C ALA A 513 13.75 0.35 -7.31
N ARG A 514 14.77 0.31 -8.19
CA ARG A 514 16.11 -0.21 -7.85
C ARG A 514 16.79 0.56 -6.73
N GLU A 515 16.70 1.90 -6.74
CA GLU A 515 17.28 2.73 -5.68
C GLU A 515 16.53 2.64 -4.35
N LEU A 516 15.25 2.26 -4.34
CA LEU A 516 14.50 2.02 -3.11
C LEU A 516 14.80 0.63 -2.56
N PHE A 517 14.67 -0.41 -3.38
CA PHE A 517 14.61 -1.78 -2.89
C PHE A 517 15.43 -2.84 -3.63
N GLY A 518 16.26 -2.48 -4.60
CA GLY A 518 17.11 -3.42 -5.34
C GLY A 518 16.45 -4.02 -6.58
N GLU A 519 17.09 -5.04 -7.16
CA GLU A 519 16.59 -5.82 -8.30
C GLU A 519 15.73 -7.01 -7.83
N ASN A 520 15.09 -7.71 -8.77
CA ASN A 520 14.36 -8.97 -8.52
C ASN A 520 13.22 -8.87 -7.48
N LYS A 521 12.60 -7.70 -7.36
CA LYS A 521 11.44 -7.45 -6.49
C LYS A 521 10.32 -6.77 -7.25
N GLY A 522 9.12 -7.36 -7.20
CA GLY A 522 7.92 -6.73 -7.74
C GLY A 522 7.52 -5.47 -6.97
N ILE A 523 6.46 -4.78 -7.43
CA ILE A 523 5.97 -3.56 -6.81
C ILE A 523 5.34 -3.89 -5.45
N PRO A 524 5.86 -3.35 -4.33
CA PRO A 524 5.29 -3.60 -3.01
C PRO A 524 3.98 -2.82 -2.82
N MET A 525 3.15 -3.31 -1.91
CA MET A 525 2.19 -2.46 -1.22
C MET A 525 2.94 -1.47 -0.33
N VAL A 526 2.44 -0.25 -0.18
CA VAL A 526 3.09 0.78 0.65
C VAL A 526 2.06 1.36 1.61
N PHE A 527 2.45 1.45 2.89
CA PHE A 527 1.58 1.94 3.96
C PHE A 527 2.34 2.85 4.91
N HIS A 528 1.73 3.95 5.33
CA HIS A 528 2.12 4.54 6.61
C HIS A 528 1.66 3.64 7.76
N TYR A 529 2.49 3.51 8.80
CA TYR A 529 2.14 2.82 10.05
C TYR A 529 2.47 3.67 11.28
N ASP A 530 1.70 3.49 12.34
CA ASP A 530 1.89 4.19 13.61
C ASP A 530 2.83 3.39 14.53
N THR A 531 4.03 3.92 14.79
CA THR A 531 5.02 3.25 15.66
C THR A 531 4.57 3.13 17.12
N MET A 532 3.59 3.94 17.53
CA MET A 532 2.97 3.86 18.87
C MET A 532 1.78 2.89 18.91
N ASN A 533 1.38 2.34 17.75
CA ASN A 533 0.47 1.20 17.65
C ASN A 533 1.28 -0.11 17.51
N TYR A 534 2.19 -0.16 16.54
CA TYR A 534 3.09 -1.29 16.31
C TYR A 534 4.53 -0.86 16.11
N HIS A 535 5.42 -1.53 16.81
CA HIS A 535 6.83 -1.51 16.49
C HIS A 535 7.12 -2.58 15.45
N VAL A 536 7.68 -2.17 14.33
CA VAL A 536 8.03 -3.07 13.22
C VAL A 536 9.54 -3.04 13.06
N GLU A 537 10.11 -4.22 12.88
CA GLU A 537 11.52 -4.44 12.55
C GLU A 537 11.59 -5.12 11.19
N CYS A 538 12.72 -4.97 10.52
CA CYS A 538 13.05 -5.68 9.28
C CYS A 538 14.45 -6.26 9.44
N ASP A 539 14.61 -7.56 9.20
CA ASP A 539 15.91 -8.21 9.25
C ASP A 539 16.66 -8.17 7.90
N GLY A 540 17.79 -8.90 7.84
CA GLY A 540 18.64 -8.98 6.65
C GLY A 540 17.98 -9.68 5.45
N ASP A 541 16.94 -10.47 5.68
CA ASP A 541 16.25 -11.26 4.66
C ASP A 541 14.93 -10.57 4.24
N ASN A 542 14.70 -9.33 4.68
CA ASN A 542 13.47 -8.57 4.48
C ASN A 542 12.26 -9.16 5.23
N GLN A 543 12.46 -9.95 6.27
CA GLN A 543 11.34 -10.45 7.07
C GLN A 543 10.82 -9.35 8.00
N LEU A 544 9.52 -9.10 7.94
CA LEU A 544 8.86 -8.17 8.85
C LEU A 544 8.56 -8.82 10.20
N ILE A 545 8.98 -8.16 11.27
CA ILE A 545 8.85 -8.62 12.65
C ILE A 545 8.06 -7.58 13.46
N PHE A 546 7.01 -8.01 14.14
CA PHE A 546 6.04 -7.10 14.77
C PHE A 546 6.03 -7.24 16.29
N THR A 547 5.97 -6.11 16.98
CA THR A 547 5.64 -6.07 18.41
C THR A 547 4.51 -5.06 18.60
N CYS A 548 3.36 -5.53 19.07
CA CYS A 548 2.28 -4.64 19.50
C CYS A 548 2.82 -3.73 20.62
N THR A 549 2.52 -2.43 20.59
CA THR A 549 3.10 -1.46 21.53
C THR A 549 2.11 -0.92 22.56
N HIS A 550 0.80 -1.15 22.40
CA HIS A 550 -0.23 -0.80 23.39
C HIS A 550 -0.42 -1.92 24.44
N ASP A 551 -0.83 -1.58 25.67
CA ASP A 551 -0.93 -2.53 26.80
C ASP A 551 -2.30 -3.21 26.94
N HIS A 552 -3.11 -3.18 25.89
CA HIS A 552 -4.46 -3.73 25.92
C HIS A 552 -4.58 -5.10 25.26
N ARG A 553 -3.54 -5.53 24.55
CA ARG A 553 -3.47 -6.86 23.95
C ARG A 553 -3.41 -7.93 25.05
N SER A 554 -4.33 -8.88 24.98
CA SER A 554 -4.41 -9.95 25.97
C SER A 554 -3.35 -11.03 25.72
N SER A 555 -3.18 -11.44 24.45
CA SER A 555 -2.18 -12.42 24.00
C SER A 555 -0.95 -11.68 23.46
N GLU A 556 0.09 -11.53 24.27
CA GLU A 556 1.28 -10.76 23.88
C GLU A 556 2.09 -11.50 22.81
N ARG A 557 2.36 -10.79 21.71
CA ARG A 557 3.11 -11.29 20.54
C ARG A 557 4.33 -10.39 20.35
N ALA A 558 5.38 -10.71 21.09
CA ALA A 558 6.64 -9.98 21.06
C ALA A 558 7.53 -10.53 19.93
N ARG A 559 8.06 -9.63 19.09
CA ARG A 559 8.88 -9.97 17.92
C ARG A 559 8.25 -11.08 17.09
N TYR A 560 6.98 -10.90 16.74
CA TYR A 560 6.17 -11.88 16.03
C TYR A 560 6.39 -11.78 14.54
N VAL A 561 6.85 -12.88 13.94
CA VAL A 561 7.02 -13.03 12.50
C VAL A 561 5.70 -13.45 11.90
N LEU A 562 5.15 -12.58 11.05
CA LEU A 562 3.99 -12.89 10.24
C LEU A 562 4.36 -13.83 9.09
N GLY A 563 5.55 -13.65 8.51
CA GLY A 563 6.03 -14.34 7.32
C GLY A 563 5.96 -13.46 6.05
N ASP A 564 5.43 -12.23 6.16
CA ASP A 564 5.45 -11.27 5.05
C ASP A 564 6.84 -10.68 4.86
N GLU A 565 7.28 -10.61 3.61
CA GLU A 565 8.48 -9.88 3.22
C GLU A 565 8.19 -8.39 3.05
N GLY A 566 9.12 -7.54 3.51
CA GLY A 566 8.96 -6.10 3.49
C GLY A 566 10.20 -5.31 3.90
N ARG A 567 10.11 -3.99 3.80
CA ARG A 567 11.13 -3.04 4.25
C ARG A 567 10.48 -1.85 4.94
N LEU A 568 11.25 -1.20 5.81
CA LEU A 568 10.83 -0.01 6.52
C LEU A 568 11.68 1.17 6.07
N TYR A 569 11.05 2.31 5.84
CA TYR A 569 11.72 3.54 5.42
C TYR A 569 11.28 4.72 6.27
N ALA A 570 12.23 5.63 6.52
CA ALA A 570 11.85 6.97 6.92
C ALA A 570 11.19 7.68 5.73
N CYS A 571 10.18 8.49 6.00
CA CYS A 571 9.45 9.17 4.94
C CYS A 571 10.35 10.17 4.19
N SER A 572 11.32 10.77 4.88
CA SER A 572 12.30 11.69 4.31
C SER A 572 13.28 11.02 3.33
N ASP A 573 13.58 9.74 3.50
CA ASP A 573 14.46 8.98 2.61
C ASP A 573 13.76 8.72 1.27
N VAL A 574 12.49 8.28 1.33
CA VAL A 574 11.68 8.08 0.13
C VAL A 574 11.46 9.39 -0.61
N GLN A 575 11.15 10.49 0.11
CA GLN A 575 11.04 11.82 -0.49
C GLN A 575 12.34 12.29 -1.16
N ALA A 576 13.50 12.01 -0.56
CA ALA A 576 14.78 12.38 -1.16
C ALA A 576 15.02 11.61 -2.47
N ILE A 577 14.72 10.32 -2.51
CA ILE A 577 14.89 9.51 -3.73
C ILE A 577 13.89 9.94 -4.80
N LEU A 578 12.60 10.14 -4.45
CA LEU A 578 11.62 10.70 -5.37
C LEU A 578 12.10 12.01 -5.99
N ALA A 579 12.65 12.92 -5.18
CA ALA A 579 13.16 14.20 -5.65
C ALA A 579 14.31 14.05 -6.65
N LYS A 580 15.17 13.03 -6.51
CA LYS A 580 16.22 12.72 -7.51
C LYS A 580 15.65 12.34 -8.87
N HIS A 581 14.49 11.68 -8.86
CA HIS A 581 13.75 11.29 -10.06
C HIS A 581 12.80 12.40 -10.55
N GLY A 582 12.93 13.63 -10.05
CA GLY A 582 12.09 14.77 -10.44
C GLY A 582 10.67 14.73 -9.87
N LEU A 583 10.40 13.85 -8.92
CA LEU A 583 9.09 13.64 -8.32
C LEU A 583 9.04 14.29 -6.92
N PHE A 584 8.07 15.17 -6.70
CA PHE A 584 7.95 15.95 -5.46
C PHE A 584 6.64 15.65 -4.72
N LEU A 585 6.39 14.37 -4.45
CA LEU A 585 5.22 13.93 -3.70
C LEU A 585 5.35 14.36 -2.22
N LYS A 586 4.28 14.95 -1.67
CA LYS A 586 4.25 15.44 -0.29
C LYS A 586 3.33 14.56 0.58
N PRO A 587 3.87 13.86 1.59
CA PRO A 587 3.05 13.07 2.50
C PRO A 587 2.27 13.98 3.46
N LYS A 588 1.10 13.51 3.92
CA LYS A 588 0.27 14.20 4.93
C LYS A 588 0.81 14.07 6.36
N THR A 589 1.73 13.12 6.58
CA THR A 589 2.34 12.79 7.88
C THR A 589 3.82 12.46 7.70
N ASN A 590 4.58 12.46 8.79
CA ASN A 590 5.97 12.01 8.84
C ASN A 590 6.12 10.65 9.53
N LEU A 591 5.03 9.90 9.68
CA LEU A 591 5.10 8.50 10.08
C LEU A 591 5.99 7.72 9.10
N PRO A 592 6.62 6.63 9.57
CA PRO A 592 7.41 5.77 8.70
C PRO A 592 6.53 5.01 7.70
N LEU A 593 7.18 4.59 6.60
CA LEU A 593 6.58 3.81 5.55
C LEU A 593 6.98 2.34 5.70
N MET A 594 6.02 1.45 5.49
CA MET A 594 6.19 0.01 5.42
C MET A 594 5.87 -0.46 4.00
N PHE A 595 6.87 -1.02 3.35
CA PHE A 595 6.77 -1.65 2.04
C PHE A 595 6.55 -3.14 2.27
N VAL A 596 5.52 -3.72 1.66
CA VAL A 596 5.10 -5.11 1.88
C VAL A 596 4.94 -5.82 0.54
N TRP A 597 5.75 -6.86 0.31
CA TRP A 597 5.61 -7.77 -0.84
C TRP A 597 4.69 -8.96 -0.54
N GLY A 598 4.43 -9.22 0.75
CA GLY A 598 3.54 -10.28 1.20
C GLY A 598 4.23 -11.64 1.26
N ARG A 599 3.47 -12.70 1.00
CA ARG A 599 3.91 -14.11 1.02
C ARG A 599 3.56 -14.78 -0.29
N GLU A 600 4.51 -15.51 -0.87
CA GLU A 600 4.26 -16.53 -1.92
C GLU A 600 3.30 -16.11 -3.06
N SER A 601 3.49 -14.91 -3.61
CA SER A 601 2.79 -14.42 -4.81
C SER A 601 3.71 -14.33 -6.03
N THR A 602 4.93 -14.84 -5.88
CA THR A 602 5.99 -14.85 -6.89
C THR A 602 6.33 -16.30 -7.21
N VAL A 603 6.50 -16.59 -8.49
CA VAL A 603 7.01 -17.86 -9.00
C VAL A 603 8.37 -17.65 -9.63
N VAL A 604 9.19 -18.69 -9.68
CA VAL A 604 10.51 -18.64 -10.30
C VAL A 604 10.42 -19.32 -11.67
N TYR A 605 10.97 -18.67 -12.70
CA TYR A 605 11.15 -19.25 -14.03
C TYR A 605 12.61 -19.10 -14.44
N ASN A 606 13.34 -20.22 -14.53
CA ASN A 606 14.78 -20.25 -14.85
C ASN A 606 15.64 -19.30 -13.99
N GLY A 607 15.22 -19.01 -12.75
CA GLY A 607 15.90 -18.09 -11.84
C GLY A 607 15.41 -16.64 -11.89
N ALA A 608 14.49 -16.28 -12.81
CA ALA A 608 13.79 -15.00 -12.78
C ALA A 608 12.54 -15.08 -11.89
N ASN A 609 12.36 -14.08 -11.02
CA ASN A 609 11.18 -13.95 -10.17
C ASN A 609 10.05 -13.25 -10.92
N LEU A 610 8.92 -13.93 -11.11
CA LEU A 610 7.70 -13.36 -11.70
C LEU A 610 6.66 -13.11 -10.63
N ALA A 611 6.32 -11.84 -10.39
CA ALA A 611 5.33 -11.46 -9.39
C ALA A 611 3.91 -11.49 -9.98
N PHE A 612 2.92 -11.89 -9.17
CA PHE A 612 1.51 -11.89 -9.58
C PHE A 612 1.01 -10.51 -10.03
N THR A 613 1.54 -9.44 -9.42
CA THR A 613 1.21 -8.05 -9.80
C THR A 613 1.67 -7.70 -11.22
N GLU A 614 2.76 -8.30 -11.69
CA GLU A 614 3.27 -8.14 -13.07
C GLU A 614 2.37 -8.89 -14.05
N LEU A 615 1.95 -10.13 -13.72
CA LEU A 615 0.95 -10.87 -14.49
C LEU A 615 -0.37 -10.09 -14.60
N GLU A 616 -0.82 -9.50 -13.49
CA GLU A 616 -2.03 -8.69 -13.47
C GLU A 616 -1.93 -7.45 -14.36
N ARG A 617 -0.80 -6.73 -14.32
CA ARG A 617 -0.54 -5.59 -15.22
C ARG A 617 -0.49 -6.04 -16.68
N ALA A 618 0.24 -7.12 -16.98
CA ALA A 618 0.38 -7.65 -18.34
C ALA A 618 -0.96 -8.03 -18.99
N ILE A 619 -1.88 -8.63 -18.22
CA ILE A 619 -3.24 -8.97 -18.67
C ILE A 619 -4.11 -7.71 -18.81
N THR A 620 -3.99 -6.75 -17.90
CA THR A 620 -4.85 -5.54 -17.91
C THR A 620 -4.47 -4.57 -19.02
N ASP A 621 -3.20 -4.54 -19.42
CA ASP A 621 -2.70 -3.70 -20.51
C ASP A 621 -3.03 -4.25 -21.91
N ASP A 622 -3.54 -5.49 -22.01
CA ASP A 622 -4.01 -6.10 -23.25
C ASP A 622 -5.55 -6.03 -23.28
N GLU A 623 -6.12 -5.23 -24.19
CA GLU A 623 -7.57 -4.97 -24.21
C GLU A 623 -8.40 -6.28 -24.39
N GLU A 624 -7.90 -7.23 -25.18
CA GLU A 624 -8.58 -8.51 -25.39
C GLU A 624 -8.59 -9.34 -24.11
N LEU A 625 -7.42 -9.54 -23.48
CA LEU A 625 -7.32 -10.29 -22.23
C LEU A 625 -8.03 -9.58 -21.08
N LYS A 626 -7.97 -8.25 -21.01
CA LYS A 626 -8.66 -7.42 -20.00
C LYS A 626 -10.18 -7.65 -20.02
N GLU A 627 -10.77 -7.71 -21.20
CA GLU A 627 -12.22 -7.93 -21.38
C GLU A 627 -12.65 -9.38 -21.21
N GLN A 628 -11.76 -10.33 -21.49
CA GLN A 628 -12.10 -11.76 -21.47
C GLN A 628 -11.79 -12.43 -20.14
N VAL A 629 -10.71 -12.05 -19.46
CA VAL A 629 -10.19 -12.76 -18.28
C VAL A 629 -10.73 -12.14 -17.00
N LEU A 630 -11.38 -12.98 -16.19
CA LEU A 630 -11.88 -12.59 -14.89
C LEU A 630 -10.86 -12.88 -13.78
N LYS A 631 -10.44 -14.14 -13.64
CA LYS A 631 -9.46 -14.59 -12.64
C LYS A 631 -8.19 -15.10 -13.30
N LYS A 632 -7.07 -15.04 -12.56
CA LYS A 632 -5.77 -15.52 -13.02
C LYS A 632 -4.94 -16.10 -11.89
N ALA A 633 -4.03 -17.02 -12.19
CA ALA A 633 -3.09 -17.57 -11.22
C ALA A 633 -1.84 -18.11 -11.93
N PHE A 634 -0.77 -18.28 -11.18
CA PHE A 634 0.34 -19.14 -11.59
C PHE A 634 0.12 -20.57 -11.12
N TYR A 635 0.63 -21.54 -11.87
CA TYR A 635 0.75 -22.93 -11.45
C TYR A 635 2.20 -23.39 -11.62
N ALA A 636 2.86 -23.68 -10.51
CA ALA A 636 4.23 -24.18 -10.49
C ALA A 636 4.25 -25.65 -10.06
N TYR A 637 4.86 -26.52 -10.85
CA TYR A 637 4.90 -27.97 -10.63
C TYR A 637 6.23 -28.56 -11.10
N HIS A 638 6.48 -29.82 -10.74
CA HIS A 638 7.61 -30.58 -11.28
C HIS A 638 7.04 -31.59 -12.27
N ASP A 639 7.61 -31.68 -13.47
CA ASP A 639 7.23 -32.71 -14.43
C ASP A 639 7.77 -34.10 -14.03
N GLU A 640 7.47 -35.12 -14.83
CA GLU A 640 7.88 -36.51 -14.56
C GLU A 640 9.41 -36.68 -14.53
N GLU A 641 10.17 -35.77 -15.17
CA GLU A 641 11.63 -35.73 -15.17
C GLU A 641 12.19 -34.96 -13.97
N GLY A 642 11.32 -34.35 -13.15
CA GLY A 642 11.68 -33.54 -12.00
C GLY A 642 12.10 -32.12 -12.35
N ALA A 643 11.87 -31.66 -13.58
CA ALA A 643 12.13 -30.28 -13.96
C ALA A 643 11.01 -29.36 -13.49
N GLU A 644 11.37 -28.18 -12.96
CA GLU A 644 10.40 -27.17 -12.56
C GLU A 644 9.72 -26.58 -13.81
N ARG A 645 8.39 -26.58 -13.80
CA ARG A 645 7.53 -26.06 -14.86
C ARG A 645 6.59 -25.00 -14.32
N LEU A 646 6.25 -24.07 -15.19
CA LEU A 646 5.31 -22.98 -14.92
C LEU A 646 4.18 -23.01 -15.94
N GLU A 647 2.95 -22.85 -15.49
CA GLU A 647 1.80 -22.45 -16.30
C GLU A 647 1.19 -21.15 -15.78
N ILE A 648 0.56 -20.40 -16.68
CA ILE A 648 -0.30 -19.26 -16.36
C ILE A 648 -1.75 -19.70 -16.60
N TRP A 649 -2.59 -19.63 -15.57
CA TRP A 649 -3.99 -19.98 -15.65
C TRP A 649 -4.85 -18.73 -15.75
N LEU A 650 -5.76 -18.71 -16.73
CA LEU A 650 -6.70 -17.63 -17.03
C LEU A 650 -8.12 -18.19 -16.99
N GLU A 651 -8.96 -17.70 -16.11
CA GLU A 651 -10.39 -18.03 -16.10
C GLU A 651 -11.18 -16.92 -16.79
N LEU A 652 -11.97 -17.30 -17.79
CA LEU A 652 -12.79 -16.39 -18.57
C LEU A 652 -13.96 -15.82 -17.75
N ASP A 653 -14.40 -14.62 -18.12
CA ASP A 653 -15.58 -13.97 -17.58
C ASP A 653 -16.87 -14.73 -17.94
N GLU A 654 -17.95 -14.45 -17.22
CA GLU A 654 -19.24 -15.11 -17.39
C GLU A 654 -19.79 -14.90 -18.80
N GLY A 655 -20.20 -16.00 -19.45
CA GLY A 655 -20.74 -15.99 -20.81
C GLY A 655 -19.68 -15.82 -21.92
N LYS A 656 -18.39 -15.74 -21.61
CA LYS A 656 -17.34 -15.67 -22.64
C LYS A 656 -17.07 -17.06 -23.25
N GLU A 657 -16.99 -17.10 -24.57
CA GLU A 657 -16.53 -18.27 -25.32
C GLU A 657 -15.01 -18.36 -25.34
N PHE A 658 -14.48 -19.57 -25.54
CA PHE A 658 -13.06 -19.71 -25.78
C PHE A 658 -12.70 -18.96 -27.06
N PRO A 659 -11.62 -18.15 -27.06
CA PRO A 659 -11.07 -17.64 -28.30
C PRO A 659 -10.67 -18.81 -29.20
N SER A 660 -10.57 -18.53 -30.50
CA SER A 660 -9.99 -19.46 -31.45
C SER A 660 -8.54 -19.79 -31.06
N GLU A 661 -8.01 -20.90 -31.57
CA GLU A 661 -6.64 -21.31 -31.27
C GLU A 661 -5.61 -20.26 -31.74
N GLU A 662 -5.87 -19.59 -32.86
CA GLU A 662 -5.04 -18.49 -33.37
C GLU A 662 -5.08 -17.26 -32.44
N GLU A 663 -6.26 -16.88 -31.94
CA GLU A 663 -6.42 -15.77 -30.97
C GLU A 663 -5.74 -16.10 -29.63
N MET A 664 -5.87 -17.34 -29.14
CA MET A 664 -5.19 -17.79 -27.92
C MET A 664 -3.66 -17.78 -28.09
N GLN A 665 -3.14 -18.17 -29.26
CA GLN A 665 -1.72 -18.08 -29.57
C GLN A 665 -1.24 -16.61 -29.61
N ALA A 666 -1.98 -15.75 -30.31
CA ALA A 666 -1.64 -14.33 -30.42
C ALA A 666 -1.66 -13.61 -29.07
N SER A 667 -2.71 -13.81 -28.26
CA SER A 667 -2.82 -13.24 -26.91
C SER A 667 -1.75 -13.79 -25.96
N THR A 668 -1.37 -15.06 -26.09
CA THR A 668 -0.25 -15.64 -25.33
C THR A 668 1.08 -14.99 -25.69
N GLN A 669 1.33 -14.74 -26.98
CA GLN A 669 2.53 -14.05 -27.44
C GLN A 669 2.60 -12.61 -26.90
N ARG A 670 1.47 -11.88 -26.94
CA ARG A 670 1.36 -10.52 -26.37
C ARG A 670 1.51 -10.52 -24.86
N LEU A 671 0.99 -11.52 -24.15
CA LEU A 671 1.16 -11.67 -22.71
C LEU A 671 2.65 -11.81 -22.35
N PHE A 672 3.39 -12.69 -23.02
CA PHE A 672 4.83 -12.84 -22.78
C PHE A 672 5.62 -11.58 -23.15
N ASN A 673 5.27 -10.92 -24.26
CA ASN A 673 5.87 -9.64 -24.63
C ASN A 673 5.65 -8.55 -23.56
N SER A 674 4.45 -8.51 -22.98
CA SER A 674 4.14 -7.57 -21.91
C SER A 674 4.93 -7.90 -20.64
N LEU A 675 5.05 -9.19 -20.28
CA LEU A 675 5.85 -9.64 -19.14
C LEU A 675 7.35 -9.34 -19.29
N THR A 676 7.93 -9.51 -20.49
CA THR A 676 9.34 -9.16 -20.74
C THR A 676 9.58 -7.65 -20.72
N ALA A 677 8.60 -6.85 -21.12
CA ALA A 677 8.69 -5.39 -21.00
C ALA A 677 8.68 -4.93 -19.53
N ILE A 678 7.90 -5.60 -18.68
CA ILE A 678 7.78 -5.28 -17.25
C ILE A 678 8.97 -5.81 -16.45
N ASN A 679 9.42 -7.03 -16.74
CA ASN A 679 10.39 -7.78 -15.94
C ASN A 679 11.65 -8.10 -16.76
N GLN A 680 12.72 -7.35 -16.47
CA GLN A 680 13.99 -7.45 -17.19
C GLN A 680 14.74 -8.76 -16.92
N ASP A 681 14.61 -9.32 -15.71
CA ASP A 681 15.21 -10.62 -15.38
C ASP A 681 14.52 -11.73 -16.19
N PHE A 682 13.20 -11.68 -16.32
CA PHE A 682 12.44 -12.59 -17.17
C PHE A 682 12.78 -12.42 -18.66
N LYS A 683 12.88 -11.17 -19.15
CA LYS A 683 13.36 -10.87 -20.51
C LYS A 683 14.71 -11.52 -20.77
N TRP A 684 15.65 -11.38 -19.84
CA TRP A 684 16.99 -11.97 -19.97
C TRP A 684 16.95 -13.50 -20.07
N GLN A 685 16.10 -14.18 -19.28
CA GLN A 685 15.95 -15.63 -19.38
C GLN A 685 15.42 -16.06 -20.76
N LEU A 686 14.47 -15.31 -21.31
CA LEU A 686 13.89 -15.58 -22.62
C LEU A 686 14.89 -15.31 -23.76
N GLU A 687 15.75 -14.31 -23.63
CA GLU A 687 16.86 -14.04 -24.58
C GLU A 687 17.86 -15.19 -24.70
N GLN A 688 17.97 -16.05 -23.67
CA GLN A 688 18.87 -17.22 -23.71
C GLN A 688 18.23 -18.44 -24.40
N LEU A 689 16.95 -18.38 -24.78
CA LEU A 689 16.25 -19.48 -25.44
C LEU A 689 16.42 -19.42 -26.96
N ASP A 690 16.49 -20.60 -27.59
CA ASP A 690 16.51 -20.71 -29.05
C ASP A 690 15.15 -20.30 -29.65
N ASN A 691 15.18 -19.75 -30.87
CA ASN A 691 13.96 -19.45 -31.61
C ASN A 691 13.15 -20.74 -31.84
N GLY A 692 11.86 -20.72 -31.53
CA GLY A 692 10.99 -21.89 -31.60
C GLY A 692 10.83 -22.68 -30.30
N THR A 693 11.63 -22.41 -29.26
CA THR A 693 11.47 -23.06 -27.95
C THR A 693 10.09 -22.78 -27.36
N LEU A 694 9.42 -23.80 -26.84
CA LEU A 694 8.10 -23.60 -26.20
C LEU A 694 8.24 -22.82 -24.90
N LEU A 695 7.46 -21.76 -24.79
CA LEU A 695 7.32 -20.96 -23.57
C LEU A 695 6.34 -21.63 -22.60
N PRO A 696 6.26 -21.16 -21.33
CA PRO A 696 5.27 -21.63 -20.36
C PRO A 696 3.84 -21.70 -20.94
N VAL A 697 3.10 -22.73 -20.55
CA VAL A 697 1.73 -22.93 -21.04
C VAL A 697 0.82 -21.86 -20.47
N VAL A 698 -0.05 -21.29 -21.31
CA VAL A 698 -1.19 -20.49 -20.88
C VAL A 698 -2.45 -21.34 -21.00
N ARG A 699 -3.18 -21.48 -19.90
CA ARG A 699 -4.36 -22.35 -19.80
C ARG A 699 -5.61 -21.52 -19.53
N TYR A 700 -6.56 -21.61 -20.45
CA TYR A 700 -7.85 -20.95 -20.39
C TYR A 700 -8.89 -21.88 -19.79
N PHE A 701 -9.66 -21.39 -18.83
CA PHE A 701 -10.77 -22.10 -18.21
C PHE A 701 -12.08 -21.35 -18.47
N LYS A 702 -13.15 -22.10 -18.70
CA LYS A 702 -14.51 -21.56 -18.60
C LYS A 702 -14.79 -21.12 -17.15
N ARG A 703 -15.70 -20.16 -17.00
CA ARG A 703 -16.16 -19.69 -15.69
C ARG A 703 -16.60 -20.88 -14.82
N GLY A 704 -16.08 -20.97 -13.60
CA GLY A 704 -16.42 -22.06 -12.66
C GLY A 704 -15.62 -23.35 -12.84
N ALA A 705 -14.88 -23.52 -13.94
CA ALA A 705 -14.19 -24.78 -14.25
C ALA A 705 -12.75 -24.86 -13.69
N SER A 706 -12.17 -23.73 -13.26
CA SER A 706 -10.80 -23.71 -12.74
C SER A 706 -10.73 -23.96 -11.23
N PRO A 707 -9.59 -24.42 -10.69
CA PRO A 707 -9.35 -24.40 -9.24
C PRO A 707 -9.33 -23.00 -8.61
N ILE A 708 -9.21 -21.95 -9.44
CA ILE A 708 -9.28 -20.54 -9.03
C ILE A 708 -10.74 -20.15 -8.73
N SER A 709 -11.70 -20.86 -9.32
CA SER A 709 -13.11 -20.74 -8.98
C SER A 709 -13.38 -21.32 -7.61
N GLU A 710 -13.41 -20.45 -6.60
CA GLU A 710 -14.03 -20.79 -5.34
C GLU A 710 -15.55 -20.85 -5.50
N THR A 711 -16.15 -21.88 -4.91
CA THR A 711 -17.58 -22.20 -5.07
C THR A 711 -18.56 -21.14 -4.56
N ASP A 712 -18.15 -20.13 -3.78
CA ASP A 712 -19.09 -19.14 -3.22
C ASP A 712 -18.49 -17.73 -2.94
N GLY A 713 -17.33 -17.37 -3.52
CA GLY A 713 -16.73 -16.02 -3.33
C GLY A 713 -16.34 -15.66 -1.88
N HIS A 714 -16.37 -16.64 -0.97
CA HIS A 714 -16.19 -16.44 0.46
C HIS A 714 -14.71 -16.44 0.93
N ARG A 715 -13.72 -16.64 0.06
CA ARG A 715 -12.29 -16.62 0.47
C ARG A 715 -11.40 -15.83 -0.49
N LYS A 716 -10.15 -15.70 -0.06
CA LYS A 716 -9.08 -15.01 -0.78
C LYS A 716 -8.66 -15.87 -1.96
N GLN A 717 -8.59 -15.29 -3.14
CA GLN A 717 -8.09 -15.99 -4.33
C GLN A 717 -6.67 -16.52 -4.10
N VAL A 718 -6.46 -17.80 -4.42
CA VAL A 718 -5.13 -18.41 -4.47
C VAL A 718 -4.42 -17.91 -5.74
N LEU A 719 -3.25 -17.28 -5.55
CA LEU A 719 -2.50 -16.64 -6.65
C LEU A 719 -1.46 -17.57 -7.28
N VAL A 720 -0.99 -18.55 -6.52
CA VAL A 720 0.00 -19.55 -6.94
C VAL A 720 -0.47 -20.91 -6.49
N PHE A 721 -0.65 -21.81 -7.45
CA PHE A 721 -0.94 -23.22 -7.21
C PHE A 721 0.35 -24.02 -7.29
N LYS A 722 0.51 -24.97 -6.37
CA LYS A 722 1.62 -25.94 -6.32
C LYS A 722 1.04 -27.33 -6.03
N GLN A 723 1.49 -28.31 -6.81
CA GLN A 723 1.12 -29.70 -6.58
C GLN A 723 1.60 -30.14 -5.18
N ASN A 724 0.76 -30.91 -4.48
CA ASN A 724 1.03 -31.40 -3.12
C ASN A 724 1.08 -30.33 -2.01
N ALA A 725 0.77 -29.07 -2.32
CA ALA A 725 0.69 -28.01 -1.31
C ALA A 725 -0.74 -27.48 -1.16
N ASN A 726 -1.30 -26.92 -2.23
CA ASN A 726 -2.66 -26.36 -2.27
C ASN A 726 -3.48 -26.87 -3.47
N LEU A 727 -2.88 -27.73 -4.30
CA LEU A 727 -3.55 -28.52 -5.32
C LEU A 727 -3.31 -30.01 -5.03
N ALA A 728 -4.36 -30.82 -5.16
CA ALA A 728 -4.26 -32.26 -4.93
C ALA A 728 -3.25 -32.91 -5.88
N SER A 729 -2.53 -33.94 -5.40
CA SER A 729 -1.51 -34.66 -6.17
C SER A 729 -2.05 -35.26 -7.47
N ASP A 730 -3.32 -35.67 -7.44
CA ASP A 730 -4.07 -36.38 -8.46
C ASP A 730 -5.07 -35.47 -9.20
N TYR A 731 -4.96 -34.15 -9.04
CA TYR A 731 -5.85 -33.21 -9.73
C TYR A 731 -5.81 -33.42 -11.24
N GLN A 732 -6.99 -33.64 -11.83
CA GLN A 732 -7.19 -33.77 -13.27
C GLN A 732 -7.80 -32.48 -13.81
N PHE A 733 -7.26 -31.99 -14.92
CA PHE A 733 -7.85 -30.84 -15.60
C PHE A 733 -9.24 -31.21 -16.18
N PRO A 734 -10.16 -30.23 -16.26
CA PRO A 734 -11.43 -30.43 -16.97
C PRO A 734 -11.21 -30.81 -18.44
N ASP A 735 -12.25 -31.33 -19.08
CA ASP A 735 -12.20 -31.66 -20.51
C ASP A 735 -12.08 -30.41 -21.41
N ALA A 736 -11.85 -30.64 -22.71
CA ALA A 736 -11.60 -29.60 -23.71
C ALA A 736 -12.75 -28.58 -23.90
N SER A 737 -13.97 -28.92 -23.47
CA SER A 737 -15.11 -27.99 -23.50
C SER A 737 -15.08 -26.97 -22.35
N GLN A 738 -14.30 -27.26 -21.30
CA GLN A 738 -14.19 -26.44 -20.08
C GLN A 738 -12.77 -25.92 -19.84
N CYS A 739 -11.75 -26.49 -20.48
CA CYS A 739 -10.35 -26.13 -20.32
C CYS A 739 -9.59 -26.27 -21.65
N LYS A 740 -8.85 -25.25 -22.07
CA LYS A 740 -7.95 -25.29 -23.22
C LYS A 740 -6.57 -24.77 -22.85
N ALA A 741 -5.53 -25.34 -23.42
CA ALA A 741 -4.15 -24.93 -23.18
C ALA A 741 -3.45 -24.58 -24.48
N VAL A 742 -2.61 -23.56 -24.42
CA VAL A 742 -1.83 -23.06 -25.54
C VAL A 742 -0.42 -22.75 -25.07
N ALA A 743 0.58 -23.02 -25.92
CA ALA A 743 1.95 -22.62 -25.67
C ALA A 743 2.44 -21.83 -26.88
N ALA A 744 2.91 -20.60 -26.63
CA ALA A 744 3.60 -19.83 -27.64
C ALA A 744 5.03 -20.37 -27.82
N LYS A 745 5.57 -20.16 -29.01
CA LYS A 745 6.99 -20.39 -29.30
C LYS A 745 7.75 -19.10 -29.07
N MET A 746 8.95 -19.24 -28.50
CA MET A 746 9.91 -18.16 -28.42
C MET A 746 10.17 -17.61 -29.82
N ALA A 747 10.02 -16.31 -29.98
CA ALA A 747 10.24 -15.60 -31.23
C ALA A 747 10.77 -14.19 -30.94
N PRO A 748 11.56 -13.57 -31.83
CA PRO A 748 12.15 -12.24 -31.60
C PRO A 748 11.11 -11.16 -31.25
N GLU A 749 9.90 -11.28 -31.77
CA GLU A 749 8.78 -10.36 -31.53
C GLU A 749 8.37 -10.31 -30.05
N ILE A 750 8.59 -11.40 -29.30
CA ILE A 750 8.30 -11.44 -27.85
C ILE A 750 9.25 -10.52 -27.08
N LEU A 751 10.45 -10.27 -27.60
CA LEU A 751 11.46 -9.43 -26.96
C LEU A 751 11.44 -7.97 -27.42
N GLN A 752 10.64 -7.64 -28.43
CA GLN A 752 10.54 -6.26 -28.94
C GLN A 752 9.85 -5.37 -27.92
N GLU A 753 10.38 -4.17 -27.68
CA GLU A 753 9.71 -3.19 -26.84
C GLU A 753 8.36 -2.80 -27.46
N LYS A 754 7.30 -2.74 -26.64
CA LYS A 754 6.06 -2.07 -27.04
C LYS A 754 6.44 -0.65 -27.50
N ILE A 755 6.25 -0.33 -28.78
CA ILE A 755 6.10 1.07 -29.18
C ILE A 755 4.95 1.60 -28.34
N PRO A 756 5.15 2.59 -27.46
CA PRO A 756 4.03 3.14 -26.71
C PRO A 756 3.04 3.68 -27.74
N GLN A 757 1.83 3.14 -27.77
CA GLN A 757 0.72 3.93 -28.29
C GLN A 757 0.57 5.10 -27.32
N LEU A 758 1.24 6.21 -27.65
CA LEU A 758 1.02 7.52 -27.07
C LEU A 758 -0.47 7.85 -27.27
N LYS A 759 -1.33 7.45 -26.33
CA LYS A 759 -2.65 8.06 -26.16
C LYS A 759 -2.37 9.46 -25.62
N GLY A 760 -2.60 10.46 -26.48
CA GLY A 760 -2.41 11.88 -26.20
C GLY A 760 -3.41 12.48 -25.23
#